data_AF-A0A0G0E164-F1
#
_entry.id   AF-A0A0G0E164-F1
#
_cell.length_a   1.000
_cell.length_b   1.000
_cell.length_c   1.000
_cell.angle_alpha   90.00
_cell.angle_beta   90.00
_cell.angle_gamma   90.00
#
_symmetry.space_group_name_H-M   'P 1'
#
loop_
_entity.id
_entity.type
_entity.pdbx_description
1 polymer ?
#
loop_
_entity_poly.entity_id
_entity_poly.type
_entity_poly.pdbx_seq_one_letter_code
_entity_poly.pdbx_strand_id
1 'polypeptide(L)'
;MQAKEIRQKYLEFFKSKGHAIIPSASVVPENDPTVLFTTAGMHPLVPYLMGEIHPQGKRLADSQKCIRTGDIDDVGDNRHLTFFEMLGNWSLGDYFKKEAIAWSFEFLTDEKWLGLDPKKIYVTVFAGDENSPVDNESIETWKEQYKKVGIEAGVCGENEKAQSDSRIFLLGAKDNWWGPAGETGPCGPCSEMFYDVRPEEGELTGKTHEEWVDEFRIMEIWNDVFMEFNKVAPGKFEKMEQQNVDTGMGLERTITVLTGKENVFDTDLFLPIISKIEELSGKKYLFTKGDLGFEEMPECWITDMKSMRIIADHIKASVFIIADGIEPSNTERGYVLRRLIRRAIRQGHLLGINNNFTVEIAKVVQGMYGEVFPEVLNEKVLAELQKEEEKFRKTLDVGIKEYERVEHYIQSIKNDVEKLRKVLLFIRDNNFKQNLSLIELKENFVKRYLDYTPFEKIFKYYNENLKKYLSPLKPLNEKEFDKIKESLGESEFIFDEMDNALKNIKLNGVFVFYLYQTSGLPFEIIKEIADEKGLGIDEDKFNEELKKHQDLSRTASAGMFKGGLSDNKEETTALHTTAHLMLAGLRKVLGEHVHQKGSNINGERLRFDFSHPQKMTDEEKKQVEEFTNGAINAKVPVEMNEMSLDEARAQGAEGAFENKYGEVVKVYKINGYSNEICGGPHVSNTGDIKGKFRIAKEESSSSGVRRIKAILE
;
A
#
# COMPACT_ATOMS: atom_id res chain seq x y z
N MET A 1 27.65 -0.30 17.21
CA MET A 1 26.65 0.44 18.02
C MET A 1 25.29 -0.19 17.77
N GLN A 2 24.43 -0.30 18.79
CA GLN A 2 23.04 -0.78 18.62
C GLN A 2 22.07 0.40 18.46
N ALA A 3 20.88 0.17 17.92
CA ALA A 3 19.93 1.24 17.64
C ALA A 3 19.48 1.98 18.91
N LYS A 4 19.32 1.23 20.02
CA LYS A 4 19.04 1.80 21.34
C LYS A 4 20.10 2.80 21.79
N GLU A 5 21.37 2.49 21.56
CA GLU A 5 22.49 3.34 21.92
C GLU A 5 22.55 4.61 21.05
N ILE A 6 22.31 4.48 19.74
CA ILE A 6 22.27 5.64 18.82
C ILE A 6 21.15 6.60 19.23
N ARG A 7 19.94 6.09 19.46
CA ARG A 7 18.80 6.89 19.93
C ARG A 7 19.14 7.62 21.23
N GLN A 8 19.71 6.91 22.21
CA GLN A 8 20.09 7.52 23.48
C GLN A 8 21.15 8.62 23.30
N LYS A 9 22.21 8.36 22.51
CA LYS A 9 23.26 9.34 22.23
C LYS A 9 22.71 10.59 21.54
N TYR A 10 21.82 10.43 20.58
CA TYR A 10 21.17 11.55 19.88
C TYR A 10 20.38 12.44 20.86
N LEU A 11 19.52 11.83 21.68
CA LEU A 11 18.72 12.57 22.66
C LEU A 11 19.59 13.21 23.74
N GLU A 12 20.64 12.54 24.22
CA GLU A 12 21.58 13.11 25.19
C GLU A 12 22.39 14.27 24.60
N PHE A 13 22.80 14.17 23.34
CA PHE A 13 23.49 15.23 22.61
C PHE A 13 22.64 16.48 22.54
N PHE A 14 21.42 16.40 22.00
CA PHE A 14 20.55 17.57 21.86
C PHE A 14 20.05 18.10 23.21
N LYS A 15 19.84 17.23 24.20
CA LYS A 15 19.60 17.67 25.58
C LYS A 15 20.76 18.52 26.12
N SER A 16 22.01 18.16 25.80
CA SER A 16 23.19 18.96 26.17
C SER A 16 23.27 20.31 25.45
N LYS A 17 22.59 20.46 24.30
CA LYS A 17 22.43 21.72 23.57
C LYS A 17 21.19 22.52 24.01
N GLY A 18 20.47 22.05 25.04
CA GLY A 18 19.33 22.75 25.63
C GLY A 18 17.99 22.41 25.01
N HIS A 19 17.90 21.35 24.18
CA HIS A 19 16.64 20.87 23.64
C HIS A 19 15.83 20.11 24.70
N ALA A 20 14.53 20.37 24.73
CA ALA A 20 13.59 19.55 25.48
C ALA A 20 13.33 18.25 24.72
N ILE A 21 13.45 17.11 25.40
CA ILE A 21 13.15 15.81 24.82
C ILE A 21 11.66 15.56 24.93
N ILE A 22 10.98 15.46 23.79
CA ILE A 22 9.54 15.23 23.71
C ILE A 22 9.24 13.77 23.31
N PRO A 23 8.09 13.21 23.68
CA PRO A 23 7.69 11.89 23.20
C PRO A 23 7.35 11.96 21.71
N SER A 24 7.55 10.84 21.00
CA SER A 24 7.08 10.70 19.63
C SER A 24 5.55 10.83 19.56
N ALA A 25 5.07 11.56 18.57
CA ALA A 25 3.66 11.62 18.20
C ALA A 25 3.19 10.32 17.55
N SER A 26 1.87 10.15 17.48
CA SER A 26 1.22 9.05 16.76
C SER A 26 1.63 9.02 15.28
N VAL A 27 1.70 7.82 14.68
CA VAL A 27 1.80 7.69 13.21
C VAL A 27 0.51 8.15 12.52
N VAL A 28 -0.57 8.35 13.27
CA VAL A 28 -1.83 8.95 12.82
C VAL A 28 -1.80 10.45 13.16
N PRO A 29 -1.72 11.35 12.16
CA PRO A 29 -1.71 12.78 12.38
C PRO A 29 -2.95 13.26 13.13
N GLU A 30 -2.76 14.12 14.12
CA GLU A 30 -3.86 14.80 14.80
C GLU A 30 -4.27 16.04 13.99
N ASN A 31 -5.55 16.10 13.56
CA ASN A 31 -6.15 17.25 12.88
C ASN A 31 -5.57 17.64 11.51
N ASP A 32 -4.79 16.78 10.85
CA ASP A 32 -4.32 16.99 9.48
C ASP A 32 -5.05 16.06 8.48
N PRO A 33 -5.95 16.58 7.62
CA PRO A 33 -6.65 15.79 6.62
C PRO A 33 -5.85 15.57 5.33
N THR A 34 -4.69 16.21 5.17
CA THR A 34 -3.92 16.20 3.91
C THR A 34 -3.04 14.96 3.76
N VAL A 35 -2.64 14.34 4.88
CA VAL A 35 -1.80 13.15 4.89
C VAL A 35 -2.43 12.00 5.69
N LEU A 36 -2.25 10.77 5.18
CA LEU A 36 -2.75 9.56 5.85
C LEU A 36 -1.93 9.20 7.09
N PHE A 37 -0.61 9.41 7.05
CA PHE A 37 0.26 9.08 8.17
C PHE A 37 1.27 10.20 8.41
N THR A 38 1.84 10.23 9.61
CA THR A 38 3.01 11.05 9.94
C THR A 38 4.21 10.53 9.14
N THR A 39 4.64 11.27 8.12
CA THR A 39 5.73 10.85 7.20
C THR A 39 7.08 11.47 7.54
N ALA A 40 7.09 12.50 8.41
CA ALA A 40 8.26 13.23 8.86
C ALA A 40 8.09 13.73 10.30
N GLY A 41 9.22 13.97 10.97
CA GLY A 41 9.31 14.46 12.33
C GLY A 41 8.62 15.82 12.55
N MET A 42 8.62 16.69 11.54
CA MET A 42 8.01 18.02 11.64
C MET A 42 6.49 18.06 11.57
N HIS A 43 5.81 17.01 11.08
CA HIS A 43 4.35 17.02 10.87
C HIS A 43 3.56 17.40 12.14
N PRO A 44 3.83 16.79 13.31
CA PRO A 44 3.15 17.17 14.56
C PRO A 44 3.51 18.57 15.06
N LEU A 45 4.56 19.18 14.48
CA LEU A 45 5.13 20.45 14.92
C LEU A 45 4.76 21.64 14.01
N VAL A 46 4.01 21.40 12.93
CA VAL A 46 3.59 22.44 11.97
C VAL A 46 3.03 23.70 12.66
N PRO A 47 2.10 23.62 13.63
CA PRO A 47 1.55 24.82 14.27
C PRO A 47 2.64 25.69 14.93
N TYR A 48 3.62 25.06 15.55
CA TYR A 48 4.71 25.74 16.25
C TYR A 48 5.77 26.30 15.30
N LEU A 49 6.03 25.60 14.18
CA LEU A 49 6.86 26.11 13.08
C LEU A 49 6.23 27.36 12.45
N MET A 50 4.90 27.44 12.43
CA MET A 50 4.13 28.59 11.98
C MET A 50 4.03 29.73 13.02
N GLY A 51 4.63 29.57 14.21
CA GLY A 51 4.77 30.62 15.22
C GLY A 51 3.97 30.40 16.51
N GLU A 52 3.23 29.30 16.65
CA GLU A 52 2.64 28.96 17.95
C GLU A 52 3.72 28.61 18.98
N ILE A 53 3.45 28.88 20.27
CA ILE A 53 4.40 28.59 21.34
C ILE A 53 4.25 27.14 21.77
N HIS A 54 5.30 26.33 21.59
CA HIS A 54 5.32 24.98 22.10
C HIS A 54 5.52 24.97 23.64
N PRO A 55 4.77 24.16 24.41
CA PRO A 55 4.79 24.18 25.87
C PRO A 55 6.14 23.80 26.50
N GLN A 56 6.98 23.07 25.77
CA GLN A 56 8.33 22.65 26.22
C GLN A 56 9.45 23.63 25.78
N GLY A 57 9.10 24.76 25.17
CA GLY A 57 10.06 25.77 24.72
C GLY A 57 10.38 25.70 23.23
N LYS A 58 11.47 26.37 22.81
CA LYS A 58 11.81 26.62 21.39
C LYS A 58 12.77 25.62 20.77
N ARG A 59 13.38 24.74 21.58
CA ARG A 59 14.34 23.72 21.13
C ARG A 59 13.77 22.36 21.51
N LEU A 60 13.48 21.52 20.54
CA LEU A 60 12.81 20.23 20.75
C LEU A 60 13.62 19.12 20.10
N ALA A 61 13.65 17.92 20.67
CA ALA A 61 14.22 16.75 20.00
C ALA A 61 13.47 15.47 20.39
N ASP A 62 13.39 14.52 19.47
CA ASP A 62 12.75 13.22 19.71
C ASP A 62 13.27 12.10 18.79
N SER A 63 12.58 10.95 18.85
CA SER A 63 12.70 9.84 17.92
C SER A 63 11.32 9.55 17.33
N GLN A 64 10.95 10.29 16.28
CA GLN A 64 9.61 10.23 15.71
C GLN A 64 9.38 8.94 14.90
N LYS A 65 8.30 8.23 15.19
CA LYS A 65 7.75 7.14 14.37
C LYS A 65 7.21 7.70 13.04
N CYS A 66 7.70 7.20 11.92
CA CYS A 66 7.23 7.63 10.59
C CYS A 66 6.70 6.45 9.76
N ILE A 67 5.66 6.72 8.96
CA ILE A 67 5.17 5.79 7.93
C ILE A 67 5.23 6.49 6.57
N ARG A 68 5.93 5.90 5.59
CA ARG A 68 5.93 6.37 4.19
C ARG A 68 5.23 5.37 3.29
N THR A 69 4.23 5.85 2.56
CA THR A 69 3.44 5.01 1.64
C THR A 69 3.94 5.07 0.19
N GLY A 70 4.75 6.07 -0.15
CA GLY A 70 5.33 6.22 -1.49
C GLY A 70 6.33 5.11 -1.81
N ASP A 71 7.07 4.66 -0.80
CA ASP A 71 8.20 3.75 -0.95
C ASP A 71 7.79 2.26 -0.80
N ILE A 72 6.50 1.97 -0.57
CA ILE A 72 5.99 0.61 -0.28
C ILE A 72 6.40 -0.40 -1.36
N ASP A 73 6.49 0.02 -2.61
CA ASP A 73 6.81 -0.86 -3.73
C ASP A 73 8.33 -1.12 -3.87
N ASP A 74 9.17 -0.22 -3.33
CA ASP A 74 10.64 -0.35 -3.30
C ASP A 74 11.14 -1.15 -2.09
N VAL A 75 10.30 -1.32 -1.05
CA VAL A 75 10.63 -2.14 0.13
C VAL A 75 11.10 -3.53 -0.28
N GLY A 76 12.20 -3.96 0.35
CA GLY A 76 12.91 -5.21 0.03
C GLY A 76 14.20 -4.99 -0.75
N ASP A 77 14.46 -3.75 -1.19
CA ASP A 77 15.78 -3.30 -1.60
C ASP A 77 16.74 -3.14 -0.40
N ASN A 78 17.76 -2.28 -0.49
CA ASN A 78 18.72 -2.11 0.59
C ASN A 78 18.43 -0.99 1.62
N ARG A 79 17.42 -0.12 1.39
CA ARG A 79 17.27 1.12 2.17
C ARG A 79 15.85 1.64 2.35
N HIS A 80 14.88 1.20 1.55
CA HIS A 80 13.51 1.66 1.62
C HIS A 80 12.72 0.87 2.66
N LEU A 81 11.94 1.60 3.46
CA LEU A 81 11.16 1.10 4.57
C LEU A 81 9.80 1.77 4.58
N THR A 82 8.76 1.01 4.94
CA THR A 82 7.43 1.58 5.19
C THR A 82 7.44 2.29 6.54
N PHE A 83 8.05 1.68 7.55
CA PHE A 83 8.20 2.24 8.89
C PHE A 83 9.67 2.46 9.22
N PHE A 84 9.98 3.64 9.73
CA PHE A 84 11.31 3.97 10.23
C PHE A 84 11.21 5.01 11.34
N GLU A 85 12.29 5.15 12.11
CA GLU A 85 12.41 6.22 13.10
C GLU A 85 13.22 7.37 12.53
N MET A 86 12.63 8.56 12.58
CA MET A 86 13.29 9.81 12.25
C MET A 86 13.73 10.49 13.54
N LEU A 87 15.02 10.46 13.83
CA LEU A 87 15.61 11.22 14.92
C LEU A 87 15.64 12.69 14.51
N GLY A 88 14.88 13.54 15.21
CA GLY A 88 14.70 14.93 14.83
C GLY A 88 15.03 15.90 15.94
N ASN A 89 15.49 17.09 15.53
CA ASN A 89 15.68 18.25 16.39
C ASN A 89 15.14 19.50 15.70
N TRP A 90 14.42 20.32 16.46
CA TRP A 90 13.75 21.50 15.94
C TRP A 90 14.19 22.78 16.64
N SER A 91 14.41 23.81 15.82
CA SER A 91 14.52 25.20 16.25
C SER A 91 13.24 25.93 15.88
N LEU A 92 12.52 26.41 16.89
CA LEU A 92 11.33 27.25 16.73
C LEU A 92 11.71 28.73 16.90
N GLY A 93 12.49 29.25 15.96
CA GLY A 93 12.97 30.63 15.98
C GLY A 93 14.07 30.93 17.00
N ASP A 94 14.98 29.99 17.25
CA ASP A 94 16.05 30.14 18.24
C ASP A 94 17.47 30.11 17.65
N TYR A 95 17.77 29.11 16.82
CA TYR A 95 18.99 28.98 16.03
C TYR A 95 18.67 28.65 14.56
N PHE A 96 19.65 28.75 13.66
CA PHE A 96 19.48 28.49 12.22
C PHE A 96 20.64 27.67 11.63
N LYS A 97 21.01 27.93 10.37
CA LYS A 97 21.99 27.15 9.57
C LYS A 97 23.32 26.92 10.29
N LYS A 98 23.93 27.97 10.85
CA LYS A 98 25.26 27.90 11.44
C LYS A 98 25.36 26.89 12.59
N GLU A 99 24.46 27.00 13.57
CA GLU A 99 24.41 26.09 14.71
C GLU A 99 23.94 24.69 14.30
N ALA A 100 22.93 24.60 13.43
CA ALA A 100 22.39 23.32 12.96
C ALA A 100 23.49 22.47 12.31
N ILE A 101 24.14 22.99 11.26
CA ILE A 101 25.21 22.29 10.53
C ILE A 101 26.38 21.94 11.47
N ALA A 102 26.77 22.86 12.35
CA ALA A 102 27.86 22.61 13.30
C ALA A 102 27.53 21.46 14.26
N TRP A 103 26.30 21.39 14.78
CA TRP A 103 25.87 20.32 15.67
C TRP A 103 25.66 19.00 14.93
N SER A 104 25.12 19.03 13.72
CA SER A 104 25.01 17.84 12.88
C SER A 104 26.38 17.23 12.59
N PHE A 105 27.37 18.05 12.20
CA PHE A 105 28.73 17.59 12.01
C PHE A 105 29.40 17.09 13.30
N GLU A 106 29.22 17.81 14.43
CA GLU A 106 29.72 17.40 15.75
C GLU A 106 29.17 16.02 16.15
N PHE A 107 27.86 15.81 16.03
CA PHE A 107 27.24 14.55 16.40
C PHE A 107 27.72 13.38 15.53
N LEU A 108 27.86 13.60 14.22
CA LEU A 108 28.34 12.59 13.29
C LEU A 108 29.82 12.22 13.55
N THR A 109 30.68 13.21 13.78
CA THR A 109 32.14 13.02 13.69
C THR A 109 32.89 12.93 15.01
N ASP A 110 32.36 13.49 16.10
CA ASP A 110 33.02 13.44 17.40
C ASP A 110 33.01 12.01 17.95
N GLU A 111 34.18 11.52 18.38
CA GLU A 111 34.37 10.17 18.93
C GLU A 111 33.48 9.88 20.15
N LYS A 112 33.09 10.92 20.89
CA LYS A 112 32.15 10.79 22.02
C LYS A 112 30.77 10.34 21.57
N TRP A 113 30.34 10.73 20.38
CA TRP A 113 29.00 10.46 19.85
C TRP A 113 29.03 9.29 18.88
N LEU A 114 29.05 9.55 17.57
CA LEU A 114 29.06 8.53 16.54
C LEU A 114 30.46 8.21 16.00
N GLY A 115 31.40 9.16 16.03
CA GLY A 115 32.79 8.94 15.61
C GLY A 115 32.94 8.51 14.15
N LEU A 116 32.03 8.93 13.26
CA LEU A 116 32.16 8.65 11.83
C LEU A 116 33.36 9.39 11.23
N ASP A 117 34.09 8.69 10.35
CA ASP A 117 35.20 9.30 9.62
C ASP A 117 34.69 10.47 8.74
N PRO A 118 35.10 11.73 9.02
CA PRO A 118 34.65 12.89 8.27
C PRO A 118 35.08 12.87 6.81
N LYS A 119 36.10 12.08 6.43
CA LYS A 119 36.54 11.95 5.03
C LYS A 119 35.52 11.23 4.15
N LYS A 120 34.61 10.48 4.77
CA LYS A 120 33.55 9.69 4.11
C LYS A 120 32.20 10.40 4.13
N ILE A 121 32.12 11.59 4.72
CA ILE A 121 30.91 12.42 4.72
C ILE A 121 30.96 13.33 3.51
N TYR A 122 29.85 13.37 2.79
CA TYR A 122 29.58 14.25 1.65
C TYR A 122 28.25 14.95 1.91
N VAL A 123 28.09 16.17 1.43
CA VAL A 123 26.86 16.94 1.68
C VAL A 123 26.30 17.54 0.41
N THR A 124 24.99 17.71 0.38
CA THR A 124 24.29 18.43 -0.69
C THR A 124 23.78 19.76 -0.17
N VAL A 125 23.66 20.75 -1.04
CA VAL A 125 23.16 22.09 -0.72
C VAL A 125 22.34 22.62 -1.89
N PHE A 126 21.28 23.37 -1.59
CA PHE A 126 20.41 23.95 -2.61
C PHE A 126 21.17 24.85 -3.61
N ALA A 127 21.10 24.48 -4.89
CA ALA A 127 21.74 25.15 -6.01
C ALA A 127 21.10 26.50 -6.39
N GLY A 128 19.95 26.83 -5.82
CA GLY A 128 19.17 28.00 -6.19
C GLY A 128 18.22 27.74 -7.37
N ASP A 129 17.16 28.53 -7.44
CA ASP A 129 16.20 28.55 -8.56
C ASP A 129 15.64 29.97 -8.75
N GLU A 130 14.52 30.08 -9.47
CA GLU A 130 13.81 31.36 -9.67
C GLU A 130 13.18 31.93 -8.39
N ASN A 131 12.96 31.10 -7.36
CA ASN A 131 12.29 31.46 -6.11
C ASN A 131 13.28 31.80 -4.98
N SER A 132 14.46 31.18 -4.96
CA SER A 132 15.46 31.37 -3.92
C SER A 132 16.89 31.24 -4.47
N PRO A 133 17.84 32.09 -4.03
CA PRO A 133 19.24 31.99 -4.48
C PRO A 133 19.93 30.73 -3.95
N VAL A 134 21.12 30.45 -4.48
CA VAL A 134 22.05 29.44 -3.96
C VAL A 134 22.28 29.64 -2.47
N ASP A 135 22.23 28.56 -1.69
CA ASP A 135 22.41 28.61 -0.23
C ASP A 135 23.89 28.73 0.19
N ASN A 136 24.49 29.89 -0.12
CA ASN A 136 25.89 30.18 0.18
C ASN A 136 26.22 30.14 1.68
N GLU A 137 25.24 30.40 2.56
CA GLU A 137 25.45 30.33 4.02
C GLU A 137 25.76 28.89 4.46
N SER A 138 25.00 27.92 3.96
CA SER A 138 25.24 26.51 4.23
C SER A 138 26.57 26.03 3.63
N ILE A 139 26.91 26.46 2.40
CA ILE A 139 28.19 26.13 1.75
C ILE A 139 29.38 26.56 2.63
N GLU A 140 29.40 27.82 3.07
CA GLU A 140 30.51 28.34 3.85
C GLU A 140 30.55 27.72 5.25
N THR A 141 29.40 27.46 5.88
CA THR A 141 29.33 26.77 7.17
C THR A 141 29.87 25.35 7.10
N TRP A 142 29.56 24.60 6.02
CA TRP A 142 30.12 23.26 5.80
C TRP A 142 31.63 23.29 5.58
N LYS A 143 32.13 24.22 4.76
CA LYS A 143 33.59 24.41 4.59
C LYS A 143 34.28 24.69 5.91
N GLU A 144 33.68 25.52 6.78
CA GLU A 144 34.19 25.76 8.12
C GLU A 144 34.26 24.47 8.96
N GLN A 145 33.24 23.60 8.88
CA GLN A 145 33.25 22.33 9.63
C GLN A 145 34.32 21.35 9.11
N TYR A 146 34.40 21.15 7.79
CA TYR A 146 35.44 20.30 7.18
C TYR A 146 36.85 20.80 7.49
N LYS A 147 37.05 22.12 7.48
CA LYS A 147 38.35 22.72 7.80
C LYS A 147 38.80 22.45 9.23
N LYS A 148 37.87 22.37 10.20
CA LYS A 148 38.20 22.03 11.61
C LYS A 148 38.85 20.66 11.75
N VAL A 149 38.56 19.74 10.82
CA VAL A 149 39.15 18.38 10.78
C VAL A 149 40.19 18.22 9.68
N GLY A 150 40.68 19.33 9.09
CA GLY A 150 41.76 19.34 8.11
C GLY A 150 41.36 18.86 6.71
N ILE A 151 40.09 18.98 6.35
CA ILE A 151 39.57 18.65 5.01
C ILE A 151 39.30 19.96 4.27
N GLU A 152 39.92 20.13 3.10
CA GLU A 152 39.56 21.20 2.16
C GLU A 152 38.39 20.72 1.30
N ALA A 153 37.21 21.29 1.52
CA ALA A 153 35.96 20.87 0.88
C ALA A 153 35.68 21.70 -0.38
N GLY A 154 35.88 21.09 -1.55
CA GLY A 154 35.49 21.64 -2.85
C GLY A 154 33.99 21.55 -3.08
N VAL A 155 33.47 22.52 -3.85
CA VAL A 155 32.06 22.58 -4.27
C VAL A 155 31.95 22.02 -5.70
N CYS A 156 31.05 21.06 -5.89
CA CYS A 156 30.72 20.47 -7.18
C CYS A 156 29.37 21.03 -7.66
N GLY A 157 29.30 21.51 -8.89
CA GLY A 157 28.07 22.03 -9.46
C GLY A 157 27.01 20.96 -9.73
N GLU A 158 25.81 21.41 -10.07
CA GLU A 158 24.69 20.55 -10.40
C GLU A 158 24.98 19.74 -11.68
N ASN A 159 24.76 18.42 -11.63
CA ASN A 159 25.09 17.46 -12.70
C ASN A 159 26.58 17.43 -13.10
N GLU A 160 27.48 18.01 -12.31
CA GLU A 160 28.91 17.92 -12.55
C GLU A 160 29.49 16.61 -12.00
N LYS A 161 30.57 16.15 -12.64
CA LYS A 161 31.32 14.98 -12.18
C LYS A 161 32.28 15.39 -11.07
N ALA A 162 32.21 14.71 -9.95
CA ALA A 162 33.02 15.08 -8.80
C ALA A 162 34.51 14.91 -9.06
N GLN A 163 35.27 15.81 -8.45
CA GLN A 163 36.73 15.83 -8.40
C GLN A 163 37.19 15.31 -7.02
N SER A 164 38.49 15.10 -6.85
CA SER A 164 39.05 14.54 -5.62
C SER A 164 38.70 15.33 -4.35
N ASP A 165 38.59 16.65 -4.46
CA ASP A 165 38.26 17.57 -3.38
C ASP A 165 36.75 17.82 -3.23
N SER A 166 35.90 17.33 -4.14
CA SER A 166 34.45 17.53 -4.07
C SER A 166 33.89 16.90 -2.79
N ARG A 167 33.28 17.74 -1.93
CA ARG A 167 32.61 17.33 -0.69
C ARG A 167 31.22 17.96 -0.54
N ILE A 168 30.95 19.07 -1.23
CA ILE A 168 29.69 19.80 -1.22
C ILE A 168 29.11 19.78 -2.64
N PHE A 169 27.95 19.18 -2.83
CA PHE A 169 27.27 19.07 -4.13
C PHE A 169 26.07 20.02 -4.20
N LEU A 170 25.96 20.78 -5.29
CA LEU A 170 24.82 21.66 -5.50
C LEU A 170 23.72 20.91 -6.26
N LEU A 171 22.52 20.76 -5.68
CA LEU A 171 21.37 20.14 -6.35
C LEU A 171 20.17 21.09 -6.43
N GLY A 172 19.32 20.87 -7.43
CA GLY A 172 18.10 21.62 -7.63
C GLY A 172 17.00 21.35 -6.59
N ALA A 173 15.86 22.03 -6.78
CA ALA A 173 14.73 21.99 -5.83
C ALA A 173 14.08 20.60 -5.68
N LYS A 174 14.31 19.68 -6.61
CA LYS A 174 13.81 18.31 -6.49
C LYS A 174 14.43 17.59 -5.29
N ASP A 175 15.69 17.88 -5.00
CA ASP A 175 16.49 17.14 -4.03
C ASP A 175 16.83 18.01 -2.81
N ASN A 176 17.14 19.31 -2.99
CA ASN A 176 17.51 20.22 -1.90
C ASN A 176 16.48 21.30 -1.55
N TRP A 177 15.19 21.06 -1.82
CA TRP A 177 14.11 21.94 -1.33
C TRP A 177 13.00 21.12 -0.69
N TRP A 178 12.75 21.35 0.59
CA TRP A 178 11.71 20.64 1.32
C TRP A 178 10.41 21.48 1.28
N GLY A 179 9.41 20.98 0.54
CA GLY A 179 8.08 21.57 0.45
C GLY A 179 7.22 21.28 1.69
N PRO A 180 6.11 22.00 1.92
CA PRO A 180 5.34 21.81 3.14
C PRO A 180 4.73 20.40 3.23
N ALA A 181 4.40 19.97 4.46
CA ALA A 181 3.71 18.71 4.73
C ALA A 181 2.39 18.53 3.95
N GLY A 182 1.73 19.63 3.55
CA GLY A 182 0.50 19.66 2.75
C GLY A 182 0.61 20.53 1.50
N GLU A 183 -0.51 21.13 1.05
CA GLU A 183 -0.48 22.05 -0.11
C GLU A 183 0.18 23.40 0.21
N THR A 184 0.09 23.80 1.48
CA THR A 184 0.60 25.05 2.05
C THR A 184 1.32 24.77 3.37
N GLY A 185 2.19 25.68 3.81
CA GLY A 185 2.92 25.58 5.07
C GLY A 185 4.40 25.95 4.97
N PRO A 186 5.16 25.74 6.06
CA PRO A 186 6.57 26.10 6.14
C PRO A 186 7.41 25.21 5.22
N CYS A 187 8.41 25.81 4.57
CA CYS A 187 9.29 25.17 3.59
C CYS A 187 10.60 25.94 3.46
N GLY A 188 11.59 25.33 2.80
CA GLY A 188 12.84 26.02 2.49
C GLY A 188 13.92 25.13 1.91
N PRO A 189 15.11 25.69 1.65
CA PRO A 189 16.26 24.92 1.22
C PRO A 189 16.67 23.93 2.32
N CYS A 190 17.29 22.83 1.92
CA CYS A 190 17.84 21.88 2.85
C CYS A 190 19.26 21.45 2.46
N SER A 191 19.95 20.80 3.40
CA SER A 191 21.26 20.21 3.20
C SER A 191 21.26 18.78 3.72
N GLU A 192 21.58 17.83 2.84
CA GLU A 192 21.57 16.41 3.18
C GLU A 192 22.99 15.90 3.36
N MET A 193 23.18 14.97 4.27
CA MET A 193 24.44 14.34 4.62
C MET A 193 24.44 12.90 4.15
N PHE A 194 25.42 12.57 3.32
CA PHE A 194 25.65 11.25 2.75
C PHE A 194 26.93 10.64 3.32
N TYR A 195 26.92 9.33 3.49
CA TYR A 195 28.09 8.57 3.92
C TYR A 195 28.53 7.54 2.87
N ASP A 196 29.83 7.48 2.60
CA ASP A 196 30.43 6.46 1.75
C ASP A 196 30.48 5.09 2.46
N VAL A 197 29.66 4.16 1.98
CA VAL A 197 29.52 2.81 2.57
C VAL A 197 30.45 1.77 1.94
N ARG A 198 31.11 2.08 0.83
CA ARG A 198 32.02 1.15 0.14
C ARG A 198 33.42 1.74 -0.16
N PRO A 199 34.07 2.41 0.80
CA PRO A 199 35.32 3.16 0.58
C PRO A 199 36.44 2.36 -0.12
N GLU A 200 36.41 1.03 -0.07
CA GLU A 200 37.32 0.12 -0.75
C GLU A 200 37.30 0.18 -2.29
N GLU A 201 36.21 0.63 -2.93
CA GLU A 201 36.18 0.77 -4.40
C GLU A 201 36.89 2.05 -4.91
N GLY A 202 37.51 2.83 -4.02
CA GLY A 202 38.34 3.99 -4.36
C GLY A 202 37.70 5.34 -4.03
N GLU A 203 38.34 6.42 -4.49
CA GLU A 203 37.85 7.80 -4.28
C GLU A 203 36.61 8.09 -5.13
N LEU A 204 35.65 8.83 -4.57
CA LEU A 204 34.47 9.32 -5.27
C LEU A 204 34.85 10.42 -6.27
N THR A 205 35.28 10.01 -7.48
CA THR A 205 35.63 10.89 -8.59
C THR A 205 35.03 10.40 -9.91
N GLY A 206 34.79 11.31 -10.85
CA GLY A 206 34.43 10.96 -12.25
C GLY A 206 32.98 10.57 -12.51
N LYS A 207 32.13 10.55 -11.48
CA LYS A 207 30.67 10.36 -11.54
C LYS A 207 29.93 11.52 -10.89
N THR A 208 28.64 11.66 -11.16
CA THR A 208 27.76 12.61 -10.46
C THR A 208 27.33 12.05 -9.11
N HIS A 209 26.73 12.91 -8.30
CA HIS A 209 26.17 12.50 -7.01
C HIS A 209 25.09 11.42 -7.18
N GLU A 210 24.15 11.64 -8.11
CA GLU A 210 23.00 10.76 -8.35
C GLU A 210 23.46 9.37 -8.78
N GLU A 211 24.48 9.28 -9.65
CA GLU A 211 25.07 8.01 -10.07
C GLU A 211 25.54 7.19 -8.85
N TRP A 212 26.10 7.82 -7.82
CA TRP A 212 26.53 7.12 -6.59
C TRP A 212 25.38 6.72 -5.67
N VAL A 213 24.31 7.51 -5.61
CA VAL A 213 23.11 7.15 -4.84
C VAL A 213 22.44 5.92 -5.47
N ASP A 214 22.28 5.95 -6.80
CA ASP A 214 21.71 4.87 -7.61
C ASP A 214 22.54 3.59 -7.53
N GLU A 215 23.87 3.72 -7.54
CA GLU A 215 24.79 2.60 -7.37
C GLU A 215 24.85 2.06 -5.93
N PHE A 216 24.20 2.69 -4.95
CA PHE A 216 24.31 2.39 -3.52
C PHE A 216 25.71 2.61 -2.96
N ARG A 217 26.48 3.52 -3.55
CA ARG A 217 27.84 3.83 -3.11
C ARG A 217 27.84 4.78 -1.90
N ILE A 218 26.91 5.72 -1.91
CA ILE A 218 26.67 6.61 -0.77
C ILE A 218 25.23 6.48 -0.30
N MET A 219 25.02 6.72 0.99
CA MET A 219 23.71 6.64 1.63
C MET A 219 23.43 7.91 2.41
N GLU A 220 22.31 8.57 2.13
CA GLU A 220 21.80 9.69 2.91
C GLU A 220 21.44 9.21 4.32
N ILE A 221 22.02 9.85 5.35
CA ILE A 221 21.80 9.50 6.76
C ILE A 221 21.09 10.61 7.54
N TRP A 222 21.17 11.86 7.10
CA TRP A 222 20.59 13.02 7.79
C TRP A 222 20.24 14.13 6.78
N ASN A 223 19.19 14.88 7.06
CA ASN A 223 18.81 16.10 6.37
C ASN A 223 18.57 17.25 7.36
N ASP A 224 19.15 18.42 7.08
CA ASP A 224 18.89 19.70 7.75
C ASP A 224 18.04 20.61 6.84
N VAL A 225 16.79 20.85 7.21
CA VAL A 225 15.85 21.71 6.49
C VAL A 225 15.78 23.09 7.15
N PHE A 226 16.01 24.12 6.35
CA PHE A 226 16.06 25.51 6.78
C PHE A 226 14.78 26.24 6.37
N MET A 227 13.74 26.10 7.18
CA MET A 227 12.42 26.68 6.89
C MET A 227 12.44 28.20 7.10
N GLU A 228 12.63 28.92 6.01
CA GLU A 228 12.60 30.40 5.97
C GLU A 228 11.49 30.96 5.07
N PHE A 229 10.72 30.09 4.42
CA PHE A 229 9.59 30.44 3.56
C PHE A 229 8.31 29.71 3.98
N ASN A 230 7.17 30.32 3.70
CA ASN A 230 5.85 29.71 3.81
C ASN A 230 5.24 29.64 2.41
N LYS A 231 4.88 28.45 1.96
CA LYS A 231 4.15 28.26 0.70
C LYS A 231 2.68 28.55 0.96
N VAL A 232 2.16 29.60 0.35
CA VAL A 232 0.76 30.06 0.54
C VAL A 232 -0.16 29.62 -0.59
N ALA A 233 0.41 29.26 -1.74
CA ALA A 233 -0.30 28.68 -2.90
C ALA A 233 0.71 27.96 -3.82
N PRO A 234 0.25 27.16 -4.82
CA PRO A 234 1.15 26.58 -5.81
C PRO A 234 2.05 27.64 -6.47
N GLY A 235 3.37 27.47 -6.35
CA GLY A 235 4.37 28.41 -6.89
C GLY A 235 4.46 29.76 -6.17
N LYS A 236 3.76 29.97 -5.03
CA LYS A 236 3.80 31.23 -4.28
C LYS A 236 4.37 31.02 -2.89
N PHE A 237 5.52 31.65 -2.64
CA PHE A 237 6.27 31.59 -1.38
C PHE A 237 6.37 32.98 -0.75
N GLU A 238 6.21 33.04 0.56
CA GLU A 238 6.35 34.26 1.37
C GLU A 238 7.43 34.03 2.43
N LYS A 239 8.29 35.02 2.67
CA LYS A 239 9.34 34.89 3.69
C LYS A 239 8.71 34.85 5.09
N MET A 240 9.13 33.92 5.93
CA MET A 240 8.63 33.78 7.28
C MET A 240 9.26 34.81 8.22
N GLU A 241 8.48 35.31 9.19
CA GLU A 241 9.02 36.14 10.28
C GLU A 241 9.93 35.33 11.21
N GLN A 242 9.57 34.06 11.44
CA GLN A 242 10.32 33.10 12.23
C GLN A 242 11.06 32.14 11.28
N GLN A 243 12.38 32.13 11.35
CA GLN A 243 13.20 31.10 10.70
C GLN A 243 13.28 29.88 11.61
N ASN A 244 13.02 28.70 11.05
CA ASN A 244 13.04 27.45 11.79
C ASN A 244 14.08 26.49 11.22
N VAL A 245 14.51 25.56 12.07
CA VAL A 245 15.28 24.39 11.66
C VAL A 245 14.41 23.17 11.94
N ASP A 246 14.30 22.32 10.95
CA ASP A 246 13.78 20.97 11.03
C ASP A 246 14.88 20.02 10.57
N THR A 247 15.10 18.93 11.29
CA THR A 247 16.09 17.94 10.86
C THR A 247 15.51 16.55 10.94
N GLY A 248 15.93 15.66 10.05
CA GLY A 248 15.59 14.25 10.10
C GLY A 248 16.79 13.36 9.86
N MET A 249 17.24 12.66 10.90
CA MET A 249 18.27 11.62 10.79
C MET A 249 17.60 10.25 10.80
N GLY A 250 17.74 9.49 9.73
CA GLY A 250 17.17 8.15 9.62
C GLY A 250 17.93 7.16 10.51
N LEU A 251 17.31 6.67 11.58
CA LEU A 251 17.96 5.76 12.52
C LEU A 251 18.44 4.49 11.82
N GLU A 252 17.58 3.87 11.01
CA GLU A 252 17.86 2.65 10.25
C GLU A 252 19.05 2.80 9.29
N ARG A 253 19.15 3.92 8.58
CA ARG A 253 20.29 4.19 7.68
C ARG A 253 21.55 4.49 8.48
N THR A 254 21.45 5.26 9.55
CA THR A 254 22.59 5.62 10.42
C THR A 254 23.23 4.39 11.07
N ILE A 255 22.43 3.45 11.58
CA ILE A 255 22.99 2.21 12.14
C ILE A 255 23.64 1.33 11.07
N THR A 256 23.10 1.32 9.85
CA THR A 256 23.64 0.58 8.71
C THR A 256 25.07 1.03 8.43
N VAL A 257 25.29 2.34 8.29
CA VAL A 257 26.64 2.87 8.03
C VAL A 257 27.59 2.66 9.21
N LEU A 258 27.13 2.84 10.45
CA LEU A 258 27.95 2.64 11.66
C LEU A 258 28.37 1.19 11.89
N THR A 259 27.62 0.23 11.35
CA THR A 259 27.92 -1.19 11.48
C THR A 259 28.65 -1.74 10.25
N GLY A 260 29.02 -0.88 9.29
CA GLY A 260 29.70 -1.27 8.06
C GLY A 260 28.86 -2.21 7.20
N LYS A 261 27.54 -2.04 7.25
CA LYS A 261 26.58 -2.82 6.45
C LYS A 261 26.17 -2.00 5.22
N GLU A 262 25.73 -2.70 4.17
CA GLU A 262 25.25 -2.10 2.93
C GLU A 262 23.72 -2.00 2.86
N ASN A 263 23.04 -2.54 3.87
CA ASN A 263 21.62 -2.80 3.84
C ASN A 263 20.96 -2.64 5.22
N VAL A 264 19.83 -1.92 5.26
CA VAL A 264 19.11 -1.59 6.51
C VAL A 264 18.56 -2.81 7.24
N PHE A 265 18.29 -3.89 6.52
CA PHE A 265 17.76 -5.13 7.11
C PHE A 265 18.82 -5.99 7.81
N ASP A 266 20.11 -5.64 7.68
CA ASP A 266 21.23 -6.39 8.30
C ASP A 266 21.60 -5.85 9.68
N THR A 267 20.67 -5.12 10.30
CA THR A 267 20.84 -4.39 11.56
C THR A 267 20.06 -5.07 12.67
N ASP A 268 20.34 -4.70 13.92
CA ASP A 268 19.59 -5.18 15.10
C ASP A 268 18.09 -4.80 15.07
N LEU A 269 17.69 -3.87 14.18
CA LEU A 269 16.31 -3.46 13.96
C LEU A 269 15.50 -4.45 13.11
N PHE A 270 16.15 -5.39 12.42
CA PHE A 270 15.47 -6.36 11.53
C PHE A 270 15.95 -7.80 11.70
N LEU A 271 17.22 -8.04 12.05
CA LEU A 271 17.77 -9.39 12.19
C LEU A 271 16.96 -10.30 13.14
N PRO A 272 16.43 -9.84 14.30
CA PRO A 272 15.58 -10.69 15.13
C PRO A 272 14.28 -11.12 14.43
N ILE A 273 13.67 -10.21 13.66
CA ILE A 273 12.46 -10.49 12.88
C ILE A 273 12.78 -11.49 11.77
N ILE A 274 13.84 -11.23 11.02
CA ILE A 274 14.32 -12.10 9.93
C ILE A 274 14.65 -13.50 10.45
N SER A 275 15.32 -13.61 11.59
CA SER A 275 15.62 -14.91 12.22
C SER A 275 14.34 -15.68 12.54
N LYS A 276 13.28 -15.01 12.99
CA LYS A 276 11.97 -15.65 13.18
C LYS A 276 11.35 -16.10 11.86
N ILE A 277 11.51 -15.33 10.78
CA ILE A 277 11.05 -15.73 9.44
C ILE A 277 11.85 -16.95 8.92
N GLU A 278 13.16 -17.02 9.14
CA GLU A 278 13.97 -18.21 8.83
C GLU A 278 13.46 -19.45 9.58
N GLU A 279 13.16 -19.33 10.87
CA GLU A 279 12.58 -20.41 11.69
C GLU A 279 11.26 -20.91 11.09
N LEU A 280 10.38 -20.00 10.72
CA LEU A 280 9.04 -20.31 10.21
C LEU A 280 9.04 -20.86 8.79
N SER A 281 9.95 -20.40 7.93
CA SER A 281 10.05 -20.81 6.53
C SER A 281 10.97 -22.01 6.30
N GLY A 282 11.93 -22.25 7.20
CA GLY A 282 13.03 -23.20 6.99
C GLY A 282 14.05 -22.73 5.94
N LYS A 283 13.92 -21.50 5.42
CA LYS A 283 14.84 -20.89 4.45
C LYS A 283 15.87 -20.01 5.16
N LYS A 284 16.97 -19.70 4.47
CA LYS A 284 18.07 -18.90 5.02
C LYS A 284 18.11 -17.49 4.44
N TYR A 285 18.33 -16.53 5.33
CA TYR A 285 18.62 -15.14 4.97
C TYR A 285 20.11 -15.02 4.69
N LEU A 286 20.42 -14.59 3.47
CA LEU A 286 21.79 -14.46 2.97
C LEU A 286 22.02 -12.98 2.70
N PHE A 287 22.96 -12.37 3.40
CA PHE A 287 23.05 -10.91 3.51
C PHE A 287 24.12 -10.30 2.60
N THR A 288 25.17 -11.03 2.21
CA THR A 288 26.19 -10.50 1.28
C THR A 288 26.64 -11.45 0.18
N LYS A 289 27.10 -10.85 -0.92
CA LYS A 289 27.88 -11.48 -2.00
C LYS A 289 29.24 -11.89 -1.46
N GLY A 290 29.29 -13.03 -0.74
CA GLY A 290 30.53 -13.51 -0.12
C GLY A 290 30.34 -14.56 0.96
N ASP A 291 29.21 -14.52 1.68
CA ASP A 291 28.91 -15.46 2.79
C ASP A 291 28.89 -16.93 2.36
N LEU A 292 28.79 -17.18 1.05
CA LEU A 292 28.60 -18.49 0.45
C LEU A 292 29.71 -18.87 -0.53
N GLY A 293 30.69 -17.99 -0.77
CA GLY A 293 31.80 -18.24 -1.68
C GLY A 293 31.43 -18.33 -3.18
N PHE A 294 30.26 -17.81 -3.59
CA PHE A 294 29.86 -17.74 -5.00
C PHE A 294 30.16 -16.36 -5.59
N GLU A 295 30.53 -16.32 -6.88
CA GLU A 295 30.72 -15.07 -7.64
C GLU A 295 29.40 -14.32 -7.88
N GLU A 296 28.26 -15.02 -7.96
CA GLU A 296 26.92 -14.45 -8.08
C GLU A 296 25.93 -15.22 -7.21
N MET A 297 24.98 -14.50 -6.62
CA MET A 297 23.94 -15.10 -5.78
C MET A 297 22.83 -15.70 -6.68
N PRO A 298 22.48 -16.99 -6.52
CA PRO A 298 21.33 -17.59 -7.18
C PRO A 298 20.06 -16.76 -7.05
N GLU A 299 19.31 -16.61 -8.14
CA GLU A 299 18.07 -15.83 -8.21
C GLU A 299 17.06 -16.25 -7.12
N CYS A 300 16.95 -17.55 -6.82
CA CYS A 300 16.07 -18.03 -5.75
C CYS A 300 16.41 -17.47 -4.37
N TRP A 301 17.71 -17.26 -4.07
CA TRP A 301 18.14 -16.66 -2.80
C TRP A 301 17.87 -15.17 -2.77
N ILE A 302 18.01 -14.47 -3.91
CA ILE A 302 17.62 -13.06 -4.02
C ILE A 302 16.13 -12.90 -3.73
N THR A 303 15.29 -13.74 -4.33
CA THR A 303 13.84 -13.71 -4.12
C THR A 303 13.48 -14.03 -2.67
N ASP A 304 14.05 -15.08 -2.09
CA ASP A 304 13.78 -15.46 -0.70
C ASP A 304 14.22 -14.36 0.29
N MET A 305 15.40 -13.79 0.09
CA MET A 305 15.91 -12.66 0.86
C MET A 305 14.96 -11.45 0.76
N LYS A 306 14.52 -11.10 -0.45
CA LYS A 306 13.58 -9.98 -0.68
C LYS A 306 12.25 -10.22 0.03
N SER A 307 11.69 -11.43 -0.07
CA SER A 307 10.47 -11.80 0.65
C SER A 307 10.61 -11.64 2.17
N MET A 308 11.73 -12.09 2.75
CA MET A 308 11.99 -11.93 4.19
C MET A 308 12.05 -10.46 4.61
N ARG A 309 12.70 -9.60 3.81
CA ARG A 309 12.77 -8.15 4.05
C ARG A 309 11.40 -7.49 4.01
N ILE A 310 10.58 -7.79 3.00
CA ILE A 310 9.22 -7.26 2.87
C ILE A 310 8.35 -7.69 4.07
N ILE A 311 8.40 -8.96 4.46
CA ILE A 311 7.65 -9.44 5.64
C ILE A 311 8.09 -8.69 6.90
N ALA A 312 9.40 -8.55 7.10
CA ALA A 312 9.94 -7.91 8.29
C ALA A 312 9.50 -6.45 8.41
N ASP A 313 9.63 -5.66 7.33
CA ASP A 313 9.18 -4.26 7.30
C ASP A 313 7.66 -4.14 7.45
N HIS A 314 6.88 -4.85 6.62
CA HIS A 314 5.45 -4.64 6.58
C HIS A 314 4.72 -5.07 7.86
N ILE A 315 5.16 -6.15 8.51
CA ILE A 315 4.59 -6.53 9.81
C ILE A 315 5.03 -5.56 10.91
N LYS A 316 6.30 -5.11 10.91
CA LYS A 316 6.76 -4.05 11.82
C LYS A 316 5.91 -2.78 11.68
N ALA A 317 5.72 -2.29 10.45
CA ALA A 317 4.86 -1.14 10.17
C ALA A 317 3.40 -1.36 10.62
N SER A 318 2.85 -2.55 10.35
CA SER A 318 1.48 -2.90 10.74
C SER A 318 1.28 -2.89 12.26
N VAL A 319 2.28 -3.33 13.02
CA VAL A 319 2.26 -3.28 14.49
C VAL A 319 2.10 -1.83 14.98
N PHE A 320 2.90 -0.90 14.47
CA PHE A 320 2.81 0.51 14.86
C PHE A 320 1.49 1.16 14.44
N ILE A 321 1.01 0.88 13.23
CA ILE A 321 -0.26 1.43 12.74
C ILE A 321 -1.45 0.94 13.59
N ILE A 322 -1.48 -0.34 13.98
CA ILE A 322 -2.55 -0.87 14.85
C ILE A 322 -2.42 -0.36 16.29
N ALA A 323 -1.18 -0.24 16.79
CA ALA A 323 -0.90 0.31 18.12
C ALA A 323 -1.46 1.74 18.26
N ASP A 324 -1.36 2.54 17.21
CA ASP A 324 -1.90 3.90 17.13
C ASP A 324 -3.40 3.93 16.69
N GLY A 325 -4.10 2.80 16.78
CA GLY A 325 -5.57 2.73 16.77
C GLY A 325 -6.23 2.46 15.41
N ILE A 326 -5.47 2.12 14.38
CA ILE A 326 -6.03 1.84 13.04
C ILE A 326 -6.32 0.35 12.87
N GLU A 327 -7.51 0.03 12.35
CA GLU A 327 -7.93 -1.33 12.02
C GLU A 327 -7.94 -1.59 10.50
N PRO A 328 -7.67 -2.83 10.03
CA PRO A 328 -7.70 -3.17 8.60
C PRO A 328 -9.07 -2.92 7.94
N SER A 329 -9.13 -1.98 7.00
CA SER A 329 -10.38 -1.52 6.36
C SER A 329 -10.28 -1.48 4.82
N ASN A 330 -11.36 -1.08 4.13
CA ASN A 330 -11.36 -0.90 2.67
C ASN A 330 -11.02 0.54 2.23
N THR A 331 -10.76 1.46 3.17
CA THR A 331 -10.62 2.89 2.88
C THR A 331 -9.47 3.51 3.67
N GLU A 332 -8.84 4.53 3.08
CA GLU A 332 -7.85 5.40 3.75
C GLU A 332 -6.74 4.61 4.48
N ARG A 333 -6.44 4.95 5.73
CA ARG A 333 -5.40 4.34 6.57
C ARG A 333 -5.60 2.84 6.74
N GLY A 334 -6.85 2.42 6.95
CA GLY A 334 -7.19 1.00 7.11
C GLY A 334 -6.96 0.19 5.84
N TYR A 335 -7.10 0.80 4.66
CA TYR A 335 -6.72 0.17 3.40
C TYR A 335 -5.21 -0.03 3.28
N VAL A 336 -4.41 0.99 3.65
CA VAL A 336 -2.94 0.87 3.65
C VAL A 336 -2.48 -0.24 4.60
N LEU A 337 -2.97 -0.23 5.84
CA LEU A 337 -2.68 -1.29 6.82
C LEU A 337 -3.01 -2.68 6.26
N ARG A 338 -4.21 -2.83 5.69
CA ARG A 338 -4.63 -4.09 5.07
C ARG A 338 -3.69 -4.51 3.93
N ARG A 339 -3.28 -3.57 3.06
CA ARG A 339 -2.34 -3.84 1.96
C ARG A 339 -1.00 -4.37 2.49
N LEU A 340 -0.43 -3.75 3.52
CA LEU A 340 0.83 -4.18 4.14
C LEU A 340 0.74 -5.61 4.69
N ILE A 341 -0.28 -5.89 5.49
CA ILE A 341 -0.52 -7.22 6.08
C ILE A 341 -0.65 -8.28 4.98
N ARG A 342 -1.48 -8.01 3.96
CA ARG A 342 -1.74 -8.97 2.87
C ARG A 342 -0.52 -9.23 2.01
N ARG A 343 0.27 -8.19 1.72
CA ARG A 343 1.53 -8.33 0.98
C ARG A 343 2.54 -9.15 1.79
N ALA A 344 2.67 -8.93 3.09
CA ALA A 344 3.49 -9.79 3.96
C ALA A 344 3.03 -11.26 3.95
N ILE A 345 1.72 -11.53 4.07
CA ILE A 345 1.18 -12.91 4.04
C ILE A 345 1.49 -13.60 2.72
N ARG A 346 1.35 -12.90 1.59
CA ARG A 346 1.72 -13.40 0.27
C ARG A 346 3.20 -13.76 0.20
N GLN A 347 4.08 -12.88 0.66
CA GLN A 347 5.52 -13.15 0.69
C GLN A 347 5.84 -14.37 1.59
N GLY A 348 5.12 -14.52 2.71
CA GLY A 348 5.20 -15.73 3.54
C GLY A 348 4.80 -17.00 2.79
N HIS A 349 3.75 -16.94 1.97
CA HIS A 349 3.35 -18.06 1.11
C HIS A 349 4.44 -18.43 0.09
N LEU A 350 5.10 -17.46 -0.54
CA LEU A 350 6.23 -17.70 -1.46
C LEU A 350 7.43 -18.36 -0.77
N LEU A 351 7.65 -18.05 0.52
CA LEU A 351 8.66 -18.71 1.35
C LEU A 351 8.25 -20.12 1.80
N GLY A 352 7.02 -20.56 1.53
CA GLY A 352 6.50 -21.86 1.96
C GLY A 352 5.87 -21.87 3.36
N ILE A 353 5.57 -20.69 3.93
CA ILE A 353 4.94 -20.57 5.24
C ILE A 353 3.42 -20.79 5.12
N ASN A 354 3.00 -22.04 5.34
CA ASN A 354 1.61 -22.47 5.17
C ASN A 354 0.70 -22.17 6.37
N ASN A 355 1.27 -21.97 7.57
CA ASN A 355 0.52 -21.64 8.79
C ASN A 355 0.49 -20.14 9.05
N ASN A 356 -0.43 -19.69 9.92
CA ASN A 356 -0.45 -18.30 10.39
C ASN A 356 0.89 -17.94 11.07
N PHE A 357 1.44 -16.78 10.73
CA PHE A 357 2.74 -16.35 11.26
C PHE A 357 2.83 -14.88 11.68
N THR A 358 1.87 -14.04 11.27
CA THR A 358 1.94 -12.59 11.51
C THR A 358 2.02 -12.25 12.99
N VAL A 359 1.30 -12.98 13.83
CA VAL A 359 1.32 -12.85 15.31
C VAL A 359 2.70 -13.19 15.88
N GLU A 360 3.35 -14.23 15.38
CA GLU A 360 4.68 -14.65 15.87
C GLU A 360 5.75 -13.60 15.55
N ILE A 361 5.65 -12.99 14.37
CA ILE A 361 6.51 -11.86 13.98
C ILE A 361 6.20 -10.61 14.83
N ALA A 362 4.92 -10.29 15.02
CA ALA A 362 4.51 -9.13 15.81
C ALA A 362 5.00 -9.20 17.27
N LYS A 363 5.02 -10.40 17.88
CA LYS A 363 5.59 -10.60 19.22
C LYS A 363 7.08 -10.26 19.28
N VAL A 364 7.85 -10.55 18.21
CA VAL A 364 9.26 -10.16 18.12
C VAL A 364 9.38 -8.64 18.08
N VAL A 365 8.56 -7.97 17.26
CA VAL A 365 8.51 -6.49 17.18
C VAL A 365 8.15 -5.89 18.55
N GLN A 366 7.14 -6.45 19.24
CA GLN A 366 6.75 -6.05 20.59
C GLN A 366 7.89 -6.18 21.59
N GLY A 367 8.65 -7.27 21.54
CA GLY A 367 9.83 -7.46 22.39
C GLY A 367 10.97 -6.48 22.10
N MET A 368 11.13 -6.06 20.86
CA MET A 368 12.16 -5.09 20.44
C MET A 368 11.81 -3.65 20.82
N TYR A 369 10.53 -3.29 20.70
CA TYR A 369 10.08 -1.90 20.78
C TYR A 369 9.29 -1.53 22.03
N GLY A 370 8.75 -2.50 22.77
CA GLY A 370 7.83 -2.24 23.89
C GLY A 370 8.39 -1.43 25.06
N GLU A 371 9.72 -1.36 25.22
CA GLU A 371 10.36 -0.48 26.21
C GLU A 371 10.31 1.00 25.77
N VAL A 372 10.51 1.25 24.47
CA VAL A 372 10.60 2.61 23.90
C VAL A 372 9.21 3.15 23.52
N PHE A 373 8.36 2.28 22.98
CA PHE A 373 7.01 2.59 22.52
C PHE A 373 6.00 1.61 23.16
N PRO A 374 5.60 1.83 24.42
CA PRO A 374 4.74 0.90 25.16
C PRO A 374 3.40 0.57 24.47
N GLU A 375 2.89 1.47 23.64
CA GLU A 375 1.66 1.30 22.86
C GLU A 375 1.69 0.07 21.93
N VAL A 376 2.87 -0.37 21.47
CA VAL A 376 2.97 -1.57 20.62
C VAL A 376 2.58 -2.85 21.35
N LEU A 377 2.62 -2.85 22.68
CA LEU A 377 2.24 -3.98 23.54
C LEU A 377 0.72 -4.19 23.64
N ASN A 378 -0.08 -3.34 22.99
CA ASN A 378 -1.53 -3.45 22.97
C ASN A 378 -2.01 -4.80 22.40
N GLU A 379 -2.86 -5.51 23.15
CA GLU A 379 -3.39 -6.82 22.76
C GLU A 379 -4.18 -6.79 21.45
N LYS A 380 -4.77 -5.63 21.08
CA LYS A 380 -5.46 -5.44 19.80
C LYS A 380 -4.56 -5.65 18.59
N VAL A 381 -3.25 -5.37 18.72
CA VAL A 381 -2.27 -5.57 17.63
C VAL A 381 -2.27 -7.01 17.17
N LEU A 382 -2.14 -7.95 18.10
CA LEU A 382 -2.10 -9.37 17.78
C LEU A 382 -3.46 -9.86 17.25
N ALA A 383 -4.56 -9.38 17.85
CA ALA A 383 -5.91 -9.77 17.47
C ALA A 383 -6.27 -9.34 16.03
N GLU A 384 -5.98 -8.10 15.65
CA GLU A 384 -6.31 -7.60 14.30
C GLU A 384 -5.41 -8.21 13.22
N LEU A 385 -4.12 -8.45 13.52
CA LEU A 385 -3.23 -9.19 12.62
C LEU A 385 -3.72 -10.62 12.38
N GLN A 386 -4.07 -11.33 13.45
CA GLN A 386 -4.60 -12.69 13.35
C GLN A 386 -5.88 -12.74 12.50
N LYS A 387 -6.82 -11.85 12.81
CA LYS A 387 -8.12 -11.75 12.13
C LYS A 387 -7.97 -11.46 10.64
N GLU A 388 -7.08 -10.54 10.25
CA GLU A 388 -6.84 -10.24 8.84
C GLU A 388 -6.06 -11.36 8.14
N GLU A 389 -5.12 -12.03 8.80
CA GLU A 389 -4.39 -13.18 8.24
C GLU A 389 -5.32 -14.37 7.96
N GLU A 390 -6.13 -14.77 8.93
CA GLU A 390 -7.09 -15.87 8.78
C GLU A 390 -8.12 -15.59 7.68
N LYS A 391 -8.51 -14.33 7.53
CA LYS A 391 -9.42 -13.87 6.48
C LYS A 391 -8.73 -13.91 5.11
N PHE A 392 -7.51 -13.39 5.01
CA PHE A 392 -6.83 -13.27 3.72
C PHE A 392 -6.28 -14.59 3.20
N ARG A 393 -5.78 -15.50 4.05
CA ARG A 393 -5.28 -16.81 3.58
C ARG A 393 -6.31 -17.60 2.78
N LYS A 394 -7.57 -17.60 3.25
CA LYS A 394 -8.69 -18.24 2.53
C LYS A 394 -8.88 -17.64 1.13
N THR A 395 -8.73 -16.33 1.01
CA THR A 395 -8.81 -15.61 -0.27
C THR A 395 -7.60 -15.88 -1.15
N LEU A 396 -6.40 -15.91 -0.55
CA LEU A 396 -5.13 -16.10 -1.25
C LEU A 396 -5.06 -17.49 -1.89
N ASP A 397 -5.42 -18.55 -1.17
CA ASP A 397 -5.39 -19.91 -1.71
C ASP A 397 -6.32 -20.10 -2.92
N VAL A 398 -7.48 -19.44 -2.90
CA VAL A 398 -8.43 -19.43 -4.03
C VAL A 398 -7.89 -18.58 -5.18
N GLY A 399 -7.37 -17.40 -4.86
CA GLY A 399 -6.82 -16.45 -5.83
C GLY A 399 -5.61 -17.00 -6.58
N ILE A 400 -4.65 -17.62 -5.88
CA ILE A 400 -3.46 -18.22 -6.46
C ILE A 400 -3.83 -19.35 -7.40
N LYS A 401 -4.74 -20.25 -7.02
CA LYS A 401 -5.19 -21.34 -7.91
C LYS A 401 -5.81 -20.83 -9.21
N GLU A 402 -6.64 -19.79 -9.13
CA GLU A 402 -7.23 -19.18 -10.32
C GLU A 402 -6.18 -18.41 -11.14
N TYR A 403 -5.20 -17.78 -10.49
CA TYR A 403 -4.07 -17.13 -11.17
C TYR A 403 -3.19 -18.15 -11.90
N GLU A 404 -2.70 -19.19 -11.22
CA GLU A 404 -1.85 -20.25 -11.78
C GLU A 404 -2.49 -20.90 -13.02
N ARG A 405 -3.82 -21.07 -12.99
CA ARG A 405 -4.59 -21.57 -14.13
C ARG A 405 -4.46 -20.67 -15.37
N VAL A 406 -4.48 -19.35 -15.18
CA VAL A 406 -4.34 -18.38 -16.27
C VAL A 406 -2.89 -18.13 -16.64
N GLU A 407 -1.98 -18.14 -15.67
CA GLU A 407 -0.53 -18.09 -15.90
C GLU A 407 -0.08 -19.25 -16.79
N HIS A 408 -0.51 -20.48 -16.50
CA HIS A 408 -0.21 -21.65 -17.33
C HIS A 408 -0.60 -21.42 -18.79
N TYR A 409 -1.74 -20.76 -19.01
CA TYR A 409 -2.22 -20.43 -20.35
C TYR A 409 -1.35 -19.36 -21.04
N ILE A 410 -0.99 -18.30 -20.30
CA ILE A 410 -0.13 -17.22 -20.80
C ILE A 410 1.28 -17.74 -21.11
N GLN A 411 1.84 -18.58 -20.24
CA GLN A 411 3.15 -19.18 -20.46
C GLN A 411 3.13 -20.14 -21.66
N SER A 412 2.04 -20.87 -21.88
CA SER A 412 1.87 -21.66 -23.10
C SER A 412 1.92 -20.78 -24.35
N ILE A 413 1.26 -19.62 -24.34
CA ILE A 413 1.30 -18.65 -25.46
C ILE A 413 2.71 -18.11 -25.66
N LYS A 414 3.39 -17.65 -24.59
CA LYS A 414 4.79 -17.16 -24.66
C LYS A 414 5.70 -18.24 -25.25
N ASN A 415 5.57 -19.49 -24.80
CA ASN A 415 6.36 -20.62 -25.30
C ASN A 415 6.11 -20.91 -26.79
N ASP A 416 4.86 -20.81 -27.25
CA ASP A 416 4.52 -21.07 -28.64
C ASP A 416 5.00 -19.94 -29.57
N VAL A 417 4.93 -18.68 -29.13
CA VAL A 417 5.54 -17.53 -29.83
C VAL A 417 7.06 -17.69 -29.92
N GLU A 418 7.71 -18.14 -28.84
CA GLU A 418 9.17 -18.33 -28.83
C GLU A 418 9.61 -19.50 -29.73
N LYS A 419 8.82 -20.58 -29.81
CA LYS A 419 9.06 -21.66 -30.79
C LYS A 419 8.95 -21.15 -32.22
N LEU A 420 7.93 -20.34 -32.51
CA LEU A 420 7.74 -19.73 -33.83
C LEU A 420 8.95 -18.83 -34.19
N ARG A 421 9.41 -18.01 -33.24
CA ARG A 421 10.60 -17.17 -33.37
C ARG A 421 11.84 -18.00 -33.74
N LYS A 422 12.09 -19.10 -33.03
CA LYS A 422 13.22 -20.02 -33.31
C LYS A 422 13.13 -20.65 -34.70
N VAL A 423 11.94 -21.03 -35.14
CA VAL A 423 11.72 -21.57 -36.51
C VAL A 423 12.02 -20.49 -37.57
N LEU A 424 11.57 -19.25 -37.35
CA LEU A 424 11.84 -18.14 -38.27
C LEU A 424 13.32 -17.78 -38.32
N LEU A 425 14.03 -17.75 -37.18
CA LEU A 425 15.48 -17.57 -37.11
C LEU A 425 16.22 -18.68 -37.86
N PHE A 426 15.82 -19.94 -37.66
CA PHE A 426 16.42 -21.07 -38.38
C PHE A 426 16.25 -20.96 -39.89
N ILE A 427 15.05 -20.55 -40.36
CA ILE A 427 14.79 -20.35 -41.79
C ILE A 427 15.64 -19.22 -42.38
N ARG A 428 15.81 -18.12 -41.63
CA ARG A 428 16.66 -16.97 -41.98
C ARG A 428 18.12 -17.39 -42.10
N ASP A 429 18.67 -18.00 -41.05
CA ASP A 429 20.10 -18.27 -40.92
C ASP A 429 20.59 -19.33 -41.92
N ASN A 430 19.70 -20.23 -42.37
CA ASN A 430 20.03 -21.29 -43.34
C ASN A 430 19.72 -20.92 -44.80
N ASN A 431 19.33 -19.68 -45.08
CA ASN A 431 19.22 -19.09 -46.41
C ASN A 431 18.57 -20.02 -47.46
N PHE A 432 17.41 -20.61 -47.12
CA PHE A 432 16.66 -21.62 -47.88
C PHE A 432 16.05 -21.12 -49.22
N LYS A 433 16.75 -20.25 -49.96
CA LYS A 433 16.28 -19.64 -51.22
C LYS A 433 16.56 -20.47 -52.48
N GLN A 434 17.26 -21.62 -52.42
CA GLN A 434 17.78 -22.27 -53.64
C GLN A 434 17.27 -23.68 -54.00
N ASN A 435 16.22 -24.23 -53.38
CA ASN A 435 15.63 -25.50 -53.87
C ASN A 435 14.09 -25.47 -53.88
N LEU A 436 13.50 -25.54 -55.08
CA LEU A 436 12.03 -25.54 -55.29
C LEU A 436 11.31 -26.70 -54.58
N SER A 437 11.93 -27.87 -54.42
CA SER A 437 11.34 -29.00 -53.67
C SER A 437 11.28 -28.78 -52.16
N LEU A 438 12.12 -27.88 -51.63
CA LEU A 438 12.12 -27.45 -50.23
C LEU A 438 11.13 -26.30 -49.99
N ILE A 439 10.70 -25.57 -51.03
CA ILE A 439 9.64 -24.57 -50.95
C ILE A 439 8.28 -25.25 -50.77
N GLU A 440 8.00 -26.35 -51.48
CA GLU A 440 6.81 -27.19 -51.22
C GLU A 440 6.87 -27.87 -49.85
N LEU A 441 8.07 -28.21 -49.36
CA LEU A 441 8.28 -28.70 -48.00
C LEU A 441 8.11 -27.58 -46.96
N LYS A 442 8.49 -26.33 -47.25
CA LYS A 442 8.20 -25.14 -46.43
C LYS A 442 6.71 -24.86 -46.38
N GLU A 443 6.01 -24.88 -47.51
CA GLU A 443 4.58 -24.66 -47.55
C GLU A 443 3.83 -25.81 -46.88
N ASN A 444 4.19 -27.07 -47.13
CA ASN A 444 3.56 -28.22 -46.47
C ASN A 444 3.98 -28.40 -45.02
N PHE A 445 5.17 -27.97 -44.59
CA PHE A 445 5.59 -27.98 -43.18
C PHE A 445 4.96 -26.82 -42.44
N VAL A 446 4.94 -25.59 -42.98
CA VAL A 446 4.21 -24.47 -42.38
C VAL A 446 2.71 -24.78 -42.34
N LYS A 447 2.13 -25.36 -43.40
CA LYS A 447 0.72 -25.75 -43.44
C LYS A 447 0.41 -26.96 -42.54
N ARG A 448 1.25 -28.01 -42.50
CA ARG A 448 1.12 -29.10 -41.51
C ARG A 448 1.36 -28.64 -40.08
N TYR A 449 2.31 -27.75 -39.84
CA TYR A 449 2.59 -27.22 -38.50
C TYR A 449 1.43 -26.32 -38.08
N LEU A 450 0.87 -25.49 -38.96
CA LEU A 450 -0.36 -24.72 -38.73
C LEU A 450 -1.60 -25.63 -38.53
N ASP A 451 -1.69 -26.76 -39.25
CA ASP A 451 -2.78 -27.75 -39.11
C ASP A 451 -2.62 -28.67 -37.87
N TYR A 452 -1.39 -28.90 -37.39
CA TYR A 452 -1.09 -29.80 -36.24
C TYR A 452 -0.68 -29.10 -34.95
N THR A 453 -0.34 -27.82 -34.95
CA THR A 453 -0.02 -27.09 -33.72
C THR A 453 -1.21 -26.37 -33.14
N PRO A 454 -1.19 -26.15 -31.81
CA PRO A 454 -2.32 -25.71 -31.02
C PRO A 454 -2.94 -24.38 -31.45
N PHE A 455 -2.42 -23.64 -32.43
CA PHE A 455 -2.88 -22.28 -32.73
C PHE A 455 -4.37 -22.21 -33.10
N GLU A 456 -4.90 -23.07 -33.98
CA GLU A 456 -6.34 -23.08 -34.28
C GLU A 456 -7.19 -23.63 -33.12
N LYS A 457 -6.67 -24.60 -32.35
CA LYS A 457 -7.37 -25.14 -31.16
C LYS A 457 -7.34 -24.18 -29.97
N ILE A 458 -6.24 -23.47 -29.76
CA ILE A 458 -6.02 -22.37 -28.81
C ILE A 458 -6.88 -21.21 -29.26
N PHE A 459 -6.94 -20.87 -30.55
CA PHE A 459 -7.75 -19.78 -31.07
C PHE A 459 -9.25 -20.08 -30.99
N LYS A 460 -9.65 -21.33 -31.23
CA LYS A 460 -11.02 -21.81 -31.05
C LYS A 460 -11.40 -21.93 -29.57
N TYR A 461 -10.52 -22.47 -28.72
CA TYR A 461 -10.68 -22.49 -27.27
C TYR A 461 -10.63 -21.07 -26.67
N TYR A 462 -9.85 -20.16 -27.25
CA TYR A 462 -9.77 -18.75 -26.88
C TYR A 462 -11.07 -18.02 -27.22
N ASN A 463 -11.59 -18.23 -28.44
CA ASN A 463 -12.87 -17.66 -28.87
C ASN A 463 -14.08 -18.27 -28.14
N GLU A 464 -14.07 -19.56 -27.82
CA GLU A 464 -15.20 -20.26 -27.20
C GLU A 464 -15.16 -20.25 -25.66
N ASN A 465 -13.97 -20.18 -25.01
CA ASN A 465 -13.82 -20.30 -23.55
C ASN A 465 -13.05 -19.15 -22.85
N LEU A 466 -12.13 -18.42 -23.51
CA LEU A 466 -11.28 -17.39 -22.87
C LEU A 466 -11.52 -15.94 -23.33
N LYS A 467 -12.44 -15.71 -24.26
CA LYS A 467 -12.78 -14.38 -24.79
C LYS A 467 -13.26 -13.38 -23.71
N LYS A 468 -13.68 -13.88 -22.56
CA LYS A 468 -14.05 -13.09 -21.37
C LYS A 468 -12.90 -12.84 -20.38
N TYR A 469 -11.73 -13.43 -20.62
CA TYR A 469 -10.60 -13.49 -19.67
C TYR A 469 -9.29 -12.87 -20.22
N LEU A 470 -9.17 -12.60 -21.51
CA LEU A 470 -7.96 -12.01 -22.12
C LEU A 470 -8.35 -10.79 -22.98
N SER A 471 -7.65 -9.66 -22.83
CA SER A 471 -7.85 -8.44 -23.62
C SER A 471 -7.31 -8.79 -24.99
N PRO A 472 -7.92 -8.34 -26.10
CA PRO A 472 -7.48 -8.81 -27.40
C PRO A 472 -6.01 -8.47 -27.57
N LEU A 473 -5.14 -9.48 -27.47
CA LEU A 473 -3.96 -9.57 -28.31
C LEU A 473 -4.52 -9.31 -29.70
N LYS A 474 -4.31 -8.11 -30.24
CA LYS A 474 -4.75 -7.77 -31.58
C LYS A 474 -3.91 -8.66 -32.49
N PRO A 475 -4.46 -9.76 -33.04
CA PRO A 475 -3.66 -10.63 -33.87
C PRO A 475 -3.32 -9.82 -35.12
N LEU A 476 -2.11 -10.01 -35.63
CA LEU A 476 -1.77 -9.57 -36.99
C LEU A 476 -2.89 -10.05 -37.93
N ASN A 477 -3.55 -9.12 -38.60
CA ASN A 477 -4.62 -9.46 -39.53
C ASN A 477 -4.04 -10.16 -40.77
N GLU A 478 -4.88 -10.83 -41.58
CA GLU A 478 -4.43 -11.55 -42.79
C GLU A 478 -3.54 -10.68 -43.70
N LYS A 479 -3.81 -9.38 -43.82
CA LYS A 479 -2.99 -8.45 -44.62
C LYS A 479 -1.63 -8.14 -44.00
N GLU A 480 -1.54 -8.07 -42.67
CA GLU A 480 -0.28 -7.90 -41.94
C GLU A 480 0.54 -9.20 -42.00
N PHE A 481 -0.13 -10.35 -41.96
CA PHE A 481 0.49 -11.67 -42.15
C PHE A 481 0.99 -11.88 -43.59
N ASP A 482 0.24 -11.42 -44.60
CA ASP A 482 0.66 -11.46 -46.01
C ASP A 482 1.86 -10.52 -46.28
N LYS A 483 1.92 -9.37 -45.61
CA LYS A 483 3.11 -8.48 -45.62
C LYS A 483 4.34 -9.13 -44.96
N ILE A 484 4.16 -9.87 -43.87
CA ILE A 484 5.23 -10.65 -43.23
C ILE A 484 5.75 -11.75 -44.18
N LYS A 485 4.84 -12.36 -44.94
CA LYS A 485 5.16 -13.35 -45.99
C LYS A 485 5.98 -12.75 -47.14
N GLU A 486 5.64 -11.53 -47.57
CA GLU A 486 6.36 -10.78 -48.61
C GLU A 486 7.72 -10.24 -48.13
N SER A 487 7.88 -9.97 -46.83
CA SER A 487 9.07 -9.35 -46.22
C SER A 487 10.09 -10.33 -45.62
N LEU A 488 9.93 -11.64 -45.83
CA LEU A 488 10.92 -12.68 -45.46
C LEU A 488 12.29 -12.54 -46.17
N GLY A 489 12.53 -11.44 -46.89
CA GLY A 489 13.83 -11.00 -47.39
C GLY A 489 14.55 -9.97 -46.53
N GLU A 490 13.89 -9.30 -45.57
CA GLU A 490 14.44 -8.23 -44.73
C GLU A 490 14.11 -8.50 -43.25
N SER A 491 15.07 -9.07 -42.53
CA SER A 491 14.83 -9.91 -41.36
C SER A 491 15.06 -9.25 -39.99
N GLU A 492 14.80 -7.94 -39.82
CA GLU A 492 14.92 -7.24 -38.52
C GLU A 492 13.56 -6.76 -37.99
N PHE A 493 12.75 -6.14 -38.85
CA PHE A 493 11.45 -5.55 -38.48
C PHE A 493 10.45 -6.53 -37.83
N ILE A 494 10.39 -7.78 -38.31
CA ILE A 494 9.48 -8.81 -37.78
C ILE A 494 9.91 -9.25 -36.37
N PHE A 495 11.21 -9.32 -36.10
CA PHE A 495 11.70 -9.71 -34.78
C PHE A 495 11.48 -8.58 -33.77
N ASP A 496 11.62 -7.33 -34.19
CA ASP A 496 11.29 -6.17 -33.36
C ASP A 496 9.79 -6.10 -33.02
N GLU A 497 8.89 -6.39 -33.98
CA GLU A 497 7.45 -6.47 -33.72
C GLU A 497 7.09 -7.64 -32.80
N MET A 498 7.73 -8.81 -32.96
CA MET A 498 7.51 -9.97 -32.08
C MET A 498 8.05 -9.73 -30.67
N ASP A 499 9.24 -9.13 -30.53
CA ASP A 499 9.84 -8.78 -29.25
C ASP A 499 9.03 -7.68 -28.54
N ASN A 500 8.51 -6.71 -29.29
CA ASN A 500 7.55 -5.73 -28.78
C ASN A 500 6.21 -6.38 -28.37
N ALA A 501 5.69 -7.34 -29.13
CA ALA A 501 4.46 -8.04 -28.78
C ALA A 501 4.62 -8.88 -27.50
N LEU A 502 5.77 -9.56 -27.33
CA LEU A 502 6.12 -10.33 -26.13
C LEU A 502 6.32 -9.43 -24.90
N LYS A 503 6.98 -8.27 -25.07
CA LYS A 503 7.17 -7.27 -23.99
C LYS A 503 5.87 -6.60 -23.54
N ASN A 504 4.88 -6.51 -24.41
CA ASN A 504 3.62 -5.81 -24.16
C ASN A 504 2.43 -6.74 -23.83
N ILE A 505 2.67 -8.02 -23.52
CA ILE A 505 1.59 -8.91 -23.07
C ILE A 505 1.08 -8.43 -21.71
N LYS A 506 -0.17 -7.95 -21.70
CA LYS A 506 -0.88 -7.51 -20.49
C LYS A 506 -2.02 -8.46 -20.12
N LEU A 507 -2.26 -8.63 -18.82
CA LEU A 507 -3.49 -9.25 -18.32
C LEU A 507 -4.69 -8.37 -18.65
N ASN A 508 -5.81 -8.98 -19.03
CA ASN A 508 -7.05 -8.27 -19.28
C ASN A 508 -7.57 -7.62 -17.99
N GLY A 509 -7.85 -6.33 -18.04
CA GLY A 509 -8.52 -5.64 -16.94
C GLY A 509 -9.87 -6.27 -16.54
N VAL A 510 -10.61 -6.88 -17.47
CA VAL A 510 -11.85 -7.64 -17.18
C VAL A 510 -11.56 -8.90 -16.36
N PHE A 511 -10.47 -9.61 -16.65
CA PHE A 511 -10.09 -10.79 -15.87
C PHE A 511 -9.53 -10.43 -14.51
N VAL A 512 -8.70 -9.39 -14.46
CA VAL A 512 -8.23 -8.81 -13.20
C VAL A 512 -9.41 -8.38 -12.35
N PHE A 513 -10.42 -7.74 -12.95
CA PHE A 513 -11.67 -7.41 -12.28
C PHE A 513 -12.46 -8.64 -11.86
N TYR A 514 -12.47 -9.71 -12.67
CA TYR A 514 -13.08 -10.99 -12.29
C TYR A 514 -12.40 -11.62 -11.08
N LEU A 515 -11.06 -11.66 -11.01
CA LEU A 515 -10.31 -12.15 -9.85
C LEU A 515 -10.59 -11.28 -8.61
N TYR A 516 -10.61 -9.97 -8.78
CA TYR A 516 -10.96 -9.01 -7.74
C TYR A 516 -12.38 -9.24 -7.20
N GLN A 517 -13.37 -9.31 -8.07
CA GLN A 517 -14.77 -9.44 -7.69
C GLN A 517 -15.14 -10.84 -7.20
N THR A 518 -14.59 -11.88 -7.84
CA THR A 518 -15.02 -13.28 -7.64
C THR A 518 -14.15 -14.02 -6.64
N SER A 519 -12.83 -13.92 -6.78
CA SER A 519 -11.87 -14.57 -5.89
C SER A 519 -11.58 -13.72 -4.66
N GLY A 520 -11.91 -12.42 -4.69
CA GLY A 520 -11.61 -11.47 -3.62
C GLY A 520 -10.12 -11.08 -3.55
N LEU A 521 -9.33 -11.48 -4.55
CA LEU A 521 -7.90 -11.20 -4.59
C LEU A 521 -7.70 -9.70 -4.88
N PRO A 522 -7.00 -8.96 -4.01
CA PRO A 522 -6.85 -7.53 -4.20
C PRO A 522 -6.10 -7.19 -5.49
N PHE A 523 -6.44 -6.05 -6.10
CA PHE A 523 -5.83 -5.61 -7.35
C PHE A 523 -4.31 -5.49 -7.23
N GLU A 524 -3.83 -4.95 -6.12
CA GLU A 524 -2.41 -4.78 -5.80
C GLU A 524 -1.66 -6.11 -5.74
N ILE A 525 -2.32 -7.17 -5.21
CA ILE A 525 -1.73 -8.51 -5.18
C ILE A 525 -1.71 -9.11 -6.58
N ILE A 526 -2.76 -8.92 -7.38
CA ILE A 526 -2.79 -9.40 -8.78
C ILE A 526 -1.70 -8.71 -9.59
N LYS A 527 -1.51 -7.40 -9.40
CA LYS A 527 -0.47 -6.59 -10.03
C LYS A 527 0.93 -7.08 -9.66
N GLU A 528 1.20 -7.25 -8.37
CA GLU A 528 2.50 -7.75 -7.89
C GLU A 528 2.84 -9.13 -8.48
N ILE A 529 1.87 -10.06 -8.53
CA ILE A 529 2.09 -11.37 -9.16
C ILE A 529 2.34 -11.23 -10.67
N ALA A 530 1.63 -10.33 -11.36
CA ALA A 530 1.83 -10.09 -12.78
C ALA A 530 3.23 -9.52 -13.08
N ASP A 531 3.65 -8.50 -12.33
CA ASP A 531 4.92 -7.82 -12.51
C ASP A 531 6.12 -8.77 -12.27
N GLU A 532 6.07 -9.62 -11.23
CA GLU A 532 7.07 -10.67 -10.97
C GLU A 532 7.25 -11.66 -12.13
N LYS A 533 6.21 -11.85 -12.94
CA LYS A 533 6.22 -12.75 -14.11
C LYS A 533 6.51 -12.02 -15.42
N GLY A 534 6.87 -10.74 -15.34
CA GLY A 534 7.04 -9.86 -16.50
C GLY A 534 5.77 -9.80 -17.34
N LEU A 535 4.62 -9.66 -16.68
CA LEU A 535 3.31 -9.46 -17.29
C LEU A 535 2.76 -8.12 -16.81
N GLY A 536 2.44 -7.22 -17.75
CA GLY A 536 1.74 -6.00 -17.39
C GLY A 536 0.26 -6.25 -17.09
N ILE A 537 -0.45 -5.23 -16.61
CA ILE A 537 -1.92 -5.24 -16.47
C ILE A 537 -2.53 -4.12 -17.31
N ASP A 538 -3.67 -4.39 -17.94
CA ASP A 538 -4.55 -3.38 -18.53
C ASP A 538 -5.36 -2.70 -17.41
N GLU A 539 -4.72 -1.78 -16.69
CA GLU A 539 -5.31 -1.07 -15.54
C GLU A 539 -6.50 -0.20 -15.95
N ASP A 540 -6.44 0.42 -17.13
CA ASP A 540 -7.53 1.24 -17.66
C ASP A 540 -8.81 0.43 -17.79
N LYS A 541 -8.70 -0.78 -18.34
CA LYS A 541 -9.85 -1.68 -18.48
C LYS A 541 -10.35 -2.19 -17.14
N PHE A 542 -9.46 -2.46 -16.17
CA PHE A 542 -9.86 -2.82 -14.81
C PHE A 542 -10.66 -1.69 -14.16
N ASN A 543 -10.16 -0.45 -14.25
CA ASN A 543 -10.80 0.73 -13.70
C ASN A 543 -12.16 1.02 -14.36
N GLU A 544 -12.27 0.77 -15.67
CA GLU A 544 -13.55 0.87 -16.39
C GLU A 544 -14.59 -0.11 -15.82
N GLU A 545 -14.23 -1.39 -15.62
CA GLU A 545 -15.13 -2.40 -15.06
C GLU A 545 -15.46 -2.13 -13.58
N LEU A 546 -14.47 -1.69 -12.79
CA LEU A 546 -14.67 -1.26 -11.41
C LEU A 546 -15.65 -0.08 -11.33
N LYS A 547 -15.49 0.92 -12.20
CA LYS A 547 -16.39 2.07 -12.28
C LYS A 547 -17.80 1.66 -12.68
N LYS A 548 -17.96 0.81 -13.70
CA LYS A 548 -19.28 0.25 -14.08
C LYS A 548 -19.96 -0.44 -12.89
N HIS A 549 -19.20 -1.23 -12.14
CA HIS A 549 -19.69 -1.91 -10.95
C HIS A 549 -20.13 -0.93 -9.85
N GLN A 550 -19.33 0.12 -9.60
CA GLN A 550 -19.66 1.19 -8.65
C GLN A 550 -20.89 1.99 -9.10
N ASP A 551 -20.98 2.34 -10.38
CA ASP A 551 -22.07 3.12 -10.96
C ASP A 551 -23.39 2.34 -10.95
N LEU A 552 -23.36 1.02 -11.18
CA LEU A 552 -24.51 0.13 -10.97
C LEU A 552 -25.01 0.17 -9.52
N SER A 553 -24.11 0.29 -8.55
CA SER A 553 -24.48 0.44 -7.13
C SER A 553 -25.03 1.83 -6.81
N ARG A 554 -24.52 2.89 -7.44
CA ARG A 554 -24.94 4.29 -7.24
C ARG A 554 -26.27 4.62 -7.92
N THR A 555 -26.47 4.20 -9.16
CA THR A 555 -27.74 4.39 -9.88
C THR A 555 -28.88 3.62 -9.24
N ALA A 556 -28.60 2.44 -8.67
CA ALA A 556 -29.57 1.70 -7.86
C ALA A 556 -29.99 2.47 -6.58
N SER A 557 -29.20 3.45 -6.10
CA SER A 557 -29.49 4.23 -4.89
C SER A 557 -30.08 5.62 -5.13
N ALA A 558 -29.83 6.24 -6.29
CA ALA A 558 -30.36 7.57 -6.63
C ALA A 558 -31.89 7.62 -6.84
N GLY A 559 -32.55 6.47 -7.04
CA GLY A 559 -34.00 6.35 -7.15
C GLY A 559 -34.71 5.81 -5.89
N MET A 560 -34.02 5.71 -4.76
CA MET A 560 -34.58 5.12 -3.53
C MET A 560 -34.98 6.19 -2.49
N PHE A 561 -36.21 6.10 -1.98
CA PHE A 561 -36.73 6.80 -0.80
C PHE A 561 -36.04 6.34 0.50
N LYS A 562 -36.23 7.09 1.60
CA LYS A 562 -35.67 6.78 2.93
C LYS A 562 -35.92 5.32 3.31
N GLY A 563 -34.89 4.62 3.79
CA GLY A 563 -34.97 3.18 4.12
C GLY A 563 -34.65 2.22 2.96
N GLY A 564 -34.29 2.72 1.77
CA GLY A 564 -33.98 1.87 0.60
C GLY A 564 -35.22 1.45 -0.17
N LEU A 565 -36.29 2.23 -0.09
CA LEU A 565 -37.58 1.97 -0.73
C LEU A 565 -37.61 2.52 -2.16
N SER A 566 -38.21 1.83 -3.12
CA SER A 566 -38.39 2.36 -4.49
C SER A 566 -39.53 3.36 -4.60
N ASP A 567 -40.51 3.30 -3.69
CA ASP A 567 -41.68 4.19 -3.60
C ASP A 567 -42.24 4.18 -2.16
N ASN A 568 -43.38 4.83 -1.94
CA ASN A 568 -44.07 4.91 -0.65
C ASN A 568 -45.48 4.26 -0.68
N LYS A 569 -45.71 3.27 -1.55
CA LYS A 569 -46.98 2.56 -1.65
C LYS A 569 -47.21 1.63 -0.46
N GLU A 570 -48.45 1.18 -0.28
CA GLU A 570 -48.86 0.30 0.83
C GLU A 570 -48.04 -1.01 0.81
N GLU A 571 -47.85 -1.62 -0.36
CA GLU A 571 -47.12 -2.87 -0.54
C GLU A 571 -45.63 -2.71 -0.19
N THR A 572 -45.01 -1.63 -0.66
CA THR A 572 -43.61 -1.29 -0.34
C THR A 572 -43.43 -1.02 1.15
N THR A 573 -44.40 -0.38 1.79
CA THR A 573 -44.43 -0.09 3.24
C THR A 573 -44.58 -1.36 4.08
N ALA A 574 -45.39 -2.32 3.61
CA ALA A 574 -45.53 -3.64 4.23
C ALA A 574 -44.22 -4.44 4.14
N LEU A 575 -43.58 -4.46 2.97
CA LEU A 575 -42.28 -5.12 2.77
C LEU A 575 -41.15 -4.43 3.55
N HIS A 576 -41.23 -3.11 3.74
CA HIS A 576 -40.29 -2.38 4.60
C HIS A 576 -40.37 -2.84 6.05
N THR A 577 -41.58 -2.88 6.62
CA THR A 577 -41.78 -3.37 7.99
C THR A 577 -41.36 -4.84 8.11
N THR A 578 -41.63 -5.64 7.08
CA THR A 578 -41.17 -7.03 6.99
C THR A 578 -39.64 -7.15 7.01
N ALA A 579 -38.91 -6.19 6.40
CA ALA A 579 -37.45 -6.18 6.42
C ALA A 579 -36.86 -6.03 7.83
N HIS A 580 -37.46 -5.19 8.68
CA HIS A 580 -37.05 -5.04 10.09
C HIS A 580 -37.34 -6.31 10.91
N LEU A 581 -38.53 -6.91 10.73
CA LEU A 581 -38.87 -8.17 11.37
C LEU A 581 -37.91 -9.30 10.97
N MET A 582 -37.54 -9.34 9.68
CA MET A 582 -36.56 -10.28 9.16
C MET A 582 -35.15 -10.02 9.70
N LEU A 583 -34.71 -8.77 9.82
CA LEU A 583 -33.41 -8.44 10.42
C LEU A 583 -33.35 -8.90 11.88
N ALA A 584 -34.39 -8.65 12.67
CA ALA A 584 -34.50 -9.17 14.03
C ALA A 584 -34.44 -10.70 14.08
N GLY A 585 -35.13 -11.38 13.13
CA GLY A 585 -35.06 -12.83 12.99
C GLY A 585 -33.66 -13.33 12.63
N LEU A 586 -32.98 -12.67 11.70
CA LEU A 586 -31.61 -12.98 11.31
C LEU A 586 -30.65 -12.86 12.50
N ARG A 587 -30.76 -11.80 13.31
CA ARG A 587 -29.93 -11.64 14.51
C ARG A 587 -30.21 -12.71 15.55
N LYS A 588 -31.49 -13.04 15.76
CA LYS A 588 -31.88 -14.09 16.71
C LYS A 588 -31.35 -15.47 16.32
N VAL A 589 -31.34 -15.78 15.02
CA VAL A 589 -30.93 -17.10 14.50
C VAL A 589 -29.41 -17.18 14.32
N LEU A 590 -28.80 -16.14 13.74
CA LEU A 590 -27.40 -16.16 13.32
C LEU A 590 -26.46 -15.49 14.32
N GLY A 591 -26.95 -14.55 15.14
CA GLY A 591 -26.17 -13.81 16.14
C GLY A 591 -26.18 -12.28 15.94
N GLU A 592 -25.75 -11.56 16.98
CA GLU A 592 -25.75 -10.09 17.03
C GLU A 592 -24.81 -9.41 16.04
N HIS A 593 -23.85 -10.14 15.44
CA HIS A 593 -22.95 -9.61 14.40
C HIS A 593 -23.65 -9.32 13.07
N VAL A 594 -24.92 -9.68 12.95
CA VAL A 594 -25.74 -9.41 11.78
C VAL A 594 -26.25 -7.97 11.82
N HIS A 595 -25.71 -7.16 10.91
CA HIS A 595 -26.10 -5.78 10.68
C HIS A 595 -26.47 -5.59 9.21
N GLN A 596 -27.40 -4.69 8.94
CA GLN A 596 -27.75 -4.31 7.58
C GLN A 596 -26.55 -3.67 6.85
N LYS A 597 -26.29 -4.11 5.62
CA LYS A 597 -25.27 -3.58 4.71
C LYS A 597 -25.85 -2.96 3.44
N GLY A 598 -27.13 -3.21 3.16
CA GLY A 598 -27.84 -2.62 2.03
C GLY A 598 -29.28 -3.10 1.98
N SER A 599 -30.15 -2.30 1.37
CA SER A 599 -31.55 -2.69 1.12
C SER A 599 -32.04 -2.07 -0.19
N ASN A 600 -32.93 -2.79 -0.87
CA ASN A 600 -33.71 -2.31 -2.00
C ASN A 600 -35.08 -2.99 -1.97
N ILE A 601 -36.11 -2.22 -1.68
CA ILE A 601 -37.47 -2.72 -1.41
C ILE A 601 -38.42 -2.07 -2.40
N ASN A 602 -39.26 -2.86 -3.06
CA ASN A 602 -40.35 -2.39 -3.90
C ASN A 602 -41.63 -3.18 -3.62
N GLY A 603 -42.75 -2.84 -4.25
CA GLY A 603 -44.04 -3.49 -3.98
C GLY A 603 -44.13 -4.98 -4.32
N GLU A 604 -43.13 -5.55 -5.02
CA GLU A 604 -43.11 -6.96 -5.40
C GLU A 604 -42.12 -7.79 -4.59
N ARG A 605 -41.02 -7.18 -4.12
CA ARG A 605 -39.91 -7.89 -3.48
C ARG A 605 -39.08 -7.02 -2.53
N LEU A 606 -38.48 -7.73 -1.57
CA LEU A 606 -37.44 -7.25 -0.67
C LEU A 606 -36.08 -7.80 -1.11
N ARG A 607 -35.09 -6.94 -1.36
CA ARG A 607 -33.68 -7.31 -1.41
C ARG A 607 -32.97 -6.73 -0.19
N PHE A 608 -32.32 -7.58 0.60
CA PHE A 608 -31.68 -7.19 1.84
C PHE A 608 -30.29 -7.78 1.96
N ASP A 609 -29.30 -6.94 2.22
CA ASP A 609 -27.90 -7.30 2.33
C ASP A 609 -27.47 -7.16 3.81
N PHE A 610 -26.81 -8.16 4.37
CA PHE A 610 -26.45 -8.20 5.79
C PHE A 610 -25.07 -8.82 6.04
N SER A 611 -24.42 -8.45 7.15
CA SER A 611 -23.12 -9.01 7.53
C SER A 611 -23.27 -10.43 8.04
N HIS A 612 -22.75 -11.38 7.27
CA HIS A 612 -22.63 -12.77 7.70
C HIS A 612 -21.58 -13.48 6.83
N PRO A 613 -20.58 -14.17 7.41
CA PRO A 613 -19.48 -14.73 6.61
C PRO A 613 -19.85 -16.02 5.88
N GLN A 614 -20.83 -16.76 6.37
CA GLN A 614 -21.19 -18.09 5.88
C GLN A 614 -22.47 -18.07 5.04
N LYS A 615 -22.71 -19.13 4.27
CA LYS A 615 -24.00 -19.31 3.60
C LYS A 615 -25.01 -19.81 4.63
N MET A 616 -26.19 -19.21 4.67
CA MET A 616 -27.27 -19.71 5.53
C MET A 616 -27.67 -21.13 5.12
N THR A 617 -27.77 -22.01 6.10
CA THR A 617 -28.37 -23.33 5.96
C THR A 617 -29.86 -23.21 5.64
N ASP A 618 -30.45 -24.28 5.09
CA ASP A 618 -31.89 -24.33 4.83
C ASP A 618 -32.71 -24.25 6.13
N GLU A 619 -32.16 -24.77 7.23
CA GLU A 619 -32.79 -24.69 8.56
C GLU A 619 -32.75 -23.25 9.12
N GLU A 620 -31.61 -22.56 9.04
CA GLU A 620 -31.53 -21.15 9.47
C GLU A 620 -32.49 -20.26 8.67
N LYS A 621 -32.58 -20.47 7.34
CA LYS A 621 -33.54 -19.75 6.49
C LYS A 621 -34.98 -19.99 6.95
N LYS A 622 -35.33 -21.25 7.22
CA LYS A 622 -36.66 -21.62 7.72
C LYS A 622 -36.96 -20.99 9.09
N GLN A 623 -36.00 -20.97 10.00
CA GLN A 623 -36.16 -20.34 11.33
C GLN A 623 -36.38 -18.83 11.22
N VAL A 624 -35.68 -18.15 10.30
CA VAL A 624 -35.89 -16.72 10.03
C VAL A 624 -37.27 -16.47 9.42
N GLU A 625 -37.72 -17.32 8.48
CA GLU A 625 -39.07 -17.25 7.93
C GLU A 625 -40.14 -17.46 9.00
N GLU A 626 -39.98 -18.45 9.88
CA GLU A 626 -40.89 -18.75 10.98
C GLU A 626 -40.96 -17.60 11.98
N PHE A 627 -39.82 -17.01 12.35
CA PHE A 627 -39.77 -15.85 13.22
C PHE A 627 -40.51 -14.66 12.61
N THR A 628 -40.21 -14.34 11.35
CA THR A 628 -40.78 -13.18 10.64
C THR A 628 -42.30 -13.34 10.47
N ASN A 629 -42.75 -14.52 10.03
CA ASN A 629 -44.18 -14.83 9.92
C ASN A 629 -44.87 -14.88 11.29
N GLY A 630 -44.18 -15.34 12.33
CA GLY A 630 -44.68 -15.32 13.71
C GLY A 630 -44.95 -13.89 14.18
N ALA A 631 -44.05 -12.96 13.86
CA ALA A 631 -44.21 -11.54 14.15
C ALA A 631 -45.38 -10.91 13.39
N ILE A 632 -45.52 -11.20 12.10
CA ILE A 632 -46.66 -10.76 11.27
C ILE A 632 -47.99 -11.27 11.87
N ASN A 633 -48.05 -12.55 12.24
CA ASN A 633 -49.25 -13.17 12.78
C ASN A 633 -49.60 -12.71 14.21
N ALA A 634 -48.65 -12.11 14.94
CA ALA A 634 -48.90 -11.58 16.28
C ALA A 634 -49.76 -10.31 16.28
N LYS A 635 -49.87 -9.62 15.13
CA LYS A 635 -50.70 -8.41 14.94
C LYS A 635 -50.41 -7.33 15.99
N VAL A 636 -49.14 -7.15 16.29
CA VAL A 636 -48.65 -6.16 17.24
C VAL A 636 -48.55 -4.76 16.59
N PRO A 637 -48.84 -3.68 17.34
CA PRO A 637 -48.65 -2.31 16.88
C PRO A 637 -47.19 -2.00 16.55
N VAL A 638 -46.99 -1.08 15.60
CA VAL A 638 -45.70 -0.48 15.29
C VAL A 638 -45.70 0.95 15.84
N GLU A 639 -44.88 1.20 16.85
CA GLU A 639 -44.80 2.50 17.54
C GLU A 639 -43.63 3.31 16.98
N MET A 640 -43.84 4.60 16.71
CA MET A 640 -42.79 5.51 16.23
C MET A 640 -42.56 6.61 17.26
N ASN A 641 -41.32 6.78 17.69
CA ASN A 641 -40.91 7.83 18.61
C ASN A 641 -39.76 8.64 17.99
N GLU A 642 -39.79 9.95 18.13
CA GLU A 642 -38.65 10.82 17.82
C GLU A 642 -37.87 11.08 19.11
N MET A 643 -36.55 10.89 19.07
CA MET A 643 -35.66 11.08 20.21
C MET A 643 -34.25 11.40 19.73
N SER A 644 -33.36 11.78 20.65
CA SER A 644 -31.95 11.99 20.32
C SER A 644 -31.24 10.68 19.97
N LEU A 645 -30.16 10.74 19.20
CA LEU A 645 -29.37 9.56 18.84
C LEU A 645 -28.84 8.81 20.08
N ASP A 646 -28.46 9.56 21.12
CA ASP A 646 -27.95 8.97 22.37
C ASP A 646 -29.05 8.27 23.18
N GLU A 647 -30.26 8.84 23.22
CA GLU A 647 -31.43 8.18 23.83
C GLU A 647 -31.82 6.92 23.07
N ALA A 648 -31.79 6.95 21.72
CA ALA A 648 -32.07 5.78 20.90
C ALA A 648 -31.07 4.64 21.19
N ARG A 649 -29.78 4.95 21.28
CA ARG A 649 -28.72 4.01 21.67
C ARG A 649 -28.92 3.45 23.08
N ALA A 650 -29.26 4.31 24.04
CA ALA A 650 -29.52 3.89 25.42
C ALA A 650 -30.72 2.92 25.54
N GLN A 651 -31.68 3.01 24.62
CA GLN A 651 -32.82 2.07 24.52
C GLN A 651 -32.51 0.81 23.71
N GLY A 652 -31.27 0.64 23.23
CA GLY A 652 -30.86 -0.49 22.40
C GLY A 652 -31.49 -0.46 21.01
N ALA A 653 -31.79 0.72 20.47
CA ALA A 653 -32.27 0.84 19.10
C ALA A 653 -31.13 0.54 18.12
N GLU A 654 -31.35 -0.43 17.23
CA GLU A 654 -30.38 -0.82 16.21
C GLU A 654 -30.42 0.18 15.05
N GLY A 655 -29.25 0.57 14.53
CA GLY A 655 -29.12 1.53 13.44
C GLY A 655 -28.20 1.02 12.33
N ALA A 656 -28.51 1.38 11.09
CA ALA A 656 -27.67 1.12 9.93
C ALA A 656 -27.16 2.45 9.35
N PHE A 657 -25.87 2.51 9.03
CA PHE A 657 -25.22 3.69 8.46
C PHE A 657 -25.24 4.92 9.40
N GLU A 658 -24.75 4.73 10.63
CA GLU A 658 -24.82 5.72 11.71
C GLU A 658 -24.29 7.13 11.34
N ASN A 659 -23.29 7.20 10.47
CA ASN A 659 -22.69 8.46 10.00
C ASN A 659 -23.68 9.35 9.20
N LYS A 660 -24.91 8.86 8.92
CA LYS A 660 -25.95 9.60 8.19
C LYS A 660 -27.06 10.14 9.10
N TYR A 661 -27.04 9.83 10.39
CA TYR A 661 -28.08 10.29 11.31
C TYR A 661 -27.85 11.75 11.73
N GLY A 662 -28.94 12.52 11.83
CA GLY A 662 -28.93 13.84 12.46
C GLY A 662 -29.07 13.73 13.98
N GLU A 663 -29.12 14.87 14.68
CA GLU A 663 -29.24 14.92 16.15
C GLU A 663 -30.52 14.28 16.68
N VAL A 664 -31.62 14.38 15.93
CA VAL A 664 -32.92 13.75 16.24
C VAL A 664 -33.20 12.65 15.22
N VAL A 665 -33.56 11.47 15.71
CA VAL A 665 -33.84 10.28 14.91
C VAL A 665 -35.24 9.73 15.18
N LYS A 666 -35.78 9.00 14.20
CA LYS A 666 -37.02 8.24 14.33
C LYS A 666 -36.70 6.80 14.70
N VAL A 667 -37.26 6.34 15.81
CA VAL A 667 -37.15 4.95 16.27
C VAL A 667 -38.49 4.27 16.10
N TYR A 668 -38.51 3.17 15.36
CA TYR A 668 -39.67 2.31 15.21
C TYR A 668 -39.53 1.07 16.09
N LYS A 669 -40.51 0.87 16.95
CA LYS A 669 -40.55 -0.23 17.92
C LYS A 669 -41.72 -1.15 17.60
N ILE A 670 -41.40 -2.44 17.45
CA ILE A 670 -42.36 -3.53 17.32
C ILE A 670 -42.18 -4.40 18.55
N ASN A 671 -43.07 -4.24 19.53
CA ASN A 671 -42.92 -4.83 20.86
C ASN A 671 -42.70 -6.35 20.81
N GLY A 672 -41.58 -6.80 21.38
CA GLY A 672 -41.16 -8.21 21.41
C GLY A 672 -40.38 -8.69 20.19
N TYR A 673 -40.17 -7.84 19.17
CA TYR A 673 -39.54 -8.24 17.91
C TYR A 673 -38.39 -7.34 17.46
N SER A 674 -38.62 -6.03 17.26
CA SER A 674 -37.62 -5.12 16.67
C SER A 674 -37.70 -3.73 17.34
N ASN A 675 -36.55 -3.05 17.41
CA ASN A 675 -36.41 -1.68 17.88
C ASN A 675 -35.31 -1.01 17.05
N GLU A 676 -35.67 -0.20 16.05
CA GLU A 676 -34.72 0.21 15.00
C GLU A 676 -34.85 1.69 14.63
N ILE A 677 -33.71 2.33 14.34
CA ILE A 677 -33.64 3.69 13.83
C ILE A 677 -33.92 3.67 12.32
N CYS A 678 -35.09 4.19 11.92
CA CYS A 678 -35.49 4.19 10.52
C CYS A 678 -36.21 5.47 10.11
N GLY A 679 -35.92 5.97 8.89
CA GLY A 679 -36.54 7.18 8.34
C GLY A 679 -37.66 6.92 7.32
N GLY A 680 -37.95 5.66 7.00
CA GLY A 680 -38.97 5.27 6.01
C GLY A 680 -40.37 5.09 6.63
N PRO A 681 -41.43 5.01 5.80
CA PRO A 681 -42.79 4.67 6.24
C PRO A 681 -42.89 3.22 6.74
N HIS A 682 -43.72 2.98 7.75
CA HIS A 682 -44.05 1.65 8.28
C HIS A 682 -45.56 1.45 8.31
N VAL A 683 -45.99 0.18 8.35
CA VAL A 683 -47.40 -0.13 8.65
C VAL A 683 -47.69 0.22 10.11
N SER A 684 -48.95 0.54 10.42
CA SER A 684 -49.38 0.83 11.80
C SER A 684 -49.41 -0.41 12.69
N ASN A 685 -49.68 -1.57 12.11
CA ASN A 685 -49.74 -2.84 12.81
C ASN A 685 -49.14 -3.94 11.92
N THR A 686 -48.38 -4.85 12.51
CA THR A 686 -47.79 -5.99 11.78
C THR A 686 -48.84 -6.88 11.09
N GLY A 687 -50.08 -6.87 11.58
CA GLY A 687 -51.23 -7.53 10.95
C GLY A 687 -51.73 -6.89 9.66
N ASP A 688 -51.29 -5.67 9.34
CA ASP A 688 -51.59 -4.99 8.08
C ASP A 688 -50.72 -5.54 6.92
N ILE A 689 -49.68 -6.31 7.24
CA ILE A 689 -48.84 -7.01 6.25
C ILE A 689 -49.65 -8.19 5.69
N LYS A 690 -50.08 -8.07 4.44
CA LYS A 690 -50.85 -9.10 3.73
C LYS A 690 -49.91 -10.12 3.09
N GLY A 691 -50.22 -11.41 3.25
CA GLY A 691 -49.46 -12.52 2.67
C GLY A 691 -48.48 -13.15 3.65
N LYS A 692 -47.79 -14.20 3.17
CA LYS A 692 -46.80 -14.96 3.95
C LYS A 692 -45.40 -14.59 3.48
N PHE A 693 -44.53 -14.22 4.41
CA PHE A 693 -43.13 -13.94 4.12
C PHE A 693 -42.40 -15.22 3.70
N ARG A 694 -41.67 -15.16 2.58
CA ARG A 694 -40.78 -16.22 2.11
C ARG A 694 -39.47 -15.68 1.55
N ILE A 695 -38.37 -16.33 1.91
CA ILE A 695 -37.04 -16.13 1.34
C ILE A 695 -36.99 -16.90 0.01
N ALA A 696 -37.11 -16.17 -1.11
CA ALA A 696 -37.04 -16.74 -2.45
C ALA A 696 -35.61 -17.16 -2.84
N LYS A 697 -34.60 -16.39 -2.40
CA LYS A 697 -33.20 -16.68 -2.68
C LYS A 697 -32.28 -16.09 -1.61
N GLU A 698 -31.19 -16.81 -1.32
CA GLU A 698 -30.07 -16.33 -0.52
C GLU A 698 -28.77 -16.57 -1.30
N GLU A 699 -27.91 -15.54 -1.41
CA GLU A 699 -26.66 -15.60 -2.17
C GLU A 699 -25.56 -14.72 -1.57
N SER A 700 -24.30 -15.00 -1.92
CA SER A 700 -23.18 -14.12 -1.57
C SER A 700 -23.28 -12.81 -2.33
N SER A 701 -23.17 -11.67 -1.64
CA SER A 701 -23.12 -10.35 -2.28
C SER A 701 -21.70 -9.85 -2.47
N SER A 702 -20.87 -10.02 -1.44
CA SER A 702 -19.44 -9.69 -1.41
C SER A 702 -18.80 -10.40 -0.22
N SER A 703 -17.48 -10.28 -0.04
CA SER A 703 -16.79 -10.89 1.10
C SER A 703 -17.41 -10.45 2.44
N GLY A 704 -17.90 -11.40 3.22
CA GLY A 704 -18.54 -11.16 4.52
C GLY A 704 -19.98 -10.62 4.47
N VAL A 705 -20.59 -10.50 3.29
CA VAL A 705 -21.95 -9.96 3.12
C VAL A 705 -22.82 -10.93 2.34
N ARG A 706 -23.97 -11.29 2.91
CA ARG A 706 -25.00 -12.14 2.30
C ARG A 706 -26.18 -11.30 1.83
N ARG A 707 -26.90 -11.78 0.83
CA ARG A 707 -28.07 -11.13 0.24
C ARG A 707 -29.26 -12.07 0.24
N ILE A 708 -30.35 -11.63 0.86
CA ILE A 708 -31.67 -12.24 0.75
C ILE A 708 -32.50 -11.51 -0.30
N LYS A 709 -33.21 -12.28 -1.13
CA LYS A 709 -34.35 -11.83 -1.91
C LYS A 709 -35.58 -12.53 -1.36
N ALA A 710 -36.57 -11.76 -0.90
CA ALA A 710 -37.78 -12.26 -0.28
C ALA A 710 -39.02 -11.56 -0.84
N ILE A 711 -40.17 -12.18 -0.63
CA ILE A 711 -41.48 -11.73 -1.11
C ILE A 711 -42.54 -11.99 -0.03
N LEU A 712 -43.70 -11.34 -0.17
CA LEU A 712 -44.93 -11.69 0.52
C LEU A 712 -45.82 -12.44 -0.47
N GLU A 713 -46.09 -13.73 -0.21
CA GLU A 713 -46.91 -14.62 -1.06
C GLU A 713 -48.39 -14.64 -0.65
#